data_AF-A0A2N2Z5E2-F1
#
_entry.id   AF-A0A2N2Z5E2-F1
#
_cell.length_a   1.000
_cell.length_b   1.000
_cell.length_c   1.000
_cell.angle_alpha   90.00
_cell.angle_beta   90.00
_cell.angle_gamma   90.00
#
_symmetry.space_group_name_H-M   'P 1'
#
loop_
_entity.id
_entity.type
_entity.pdbx_description
1 polymer ?
#
loop_
_entity_poly.entity_id
_entity_poly.type
_entity_poly.pdbx_seq_one_letter_code
_entity_poly.pdbx_strand_id
1 'polypeptide(L)'
;MSFLRAIARTVAGLIFLFSGFVKLVDPVGVGLIMSEYFKILGIEDMHRLALIAGTLLAGTEMLLGIAILVGLRMRFAIKALLVFVSFFTILTLFLALFDPVQDCGCFGEVIKLSNWETFYKNIILLIIALFLFFQRKRFVPIAPRVWEIGFLGVYAVMVAFIGIYSVRHLPLVDFTAFHTGTDIPEEIARIDNPAGPAFITELTYEKNGKREIFSLENLPDSSWTFVDSKSVPAEKARFSTFTDFAVSDKDGNYVTDSLLRAEKLFISTVPYLYRFNETHFNAISAIHDSITAAGAYHIVLCGADPAYVDSIMNKYGLNCEVYFTDFKTLITLNRSNGGVVFLNKGVISGKWSRNDFQKTVAKPSGGGIEKILKEDSELFAAERRIKEHLLAEITAFAILILIALMRYVCKFAYTHRIIPEKTLEEEQTLVGRDIIKEKLKDMRCKVEWKRDMKRLNTLGLRVFCDWYATPENEEELRELLLSPDFSPMNKLITGSGSNLLFTDDFHGVVIHPDMKDIRISGEDEKYIYLRAGAGVDWDFLVEYTTDRGWGGLENLSLIPGCVGASPVQNIGAYGAEAKDTIESVEYLELEGAEKRVLKASDCAFGYRDSIFKGELKGKVAITYVTFRLTKTPVINIDYADVTAALSSIPSPSISDVRRVVTEIRRAKLPDPSVVGNAGSFFKNPVISLELAKSIQAENPTLKIFPAGETTCKVPAAWLIEQCGFKGTRKGNVGVHDKQALVLLAYEGARGEELIALSDEIRAAVKEKFDIDIEPEVNIL
;
A
#
# COMPACT_ATOMS: atom_id res chain seq x y z
N MET A 1 -15.67 0.18 -1.94
CA MET A 1 -14.30 -0.36 -2.21
C MET A 1 -13.36 -0.27 -1.01
N SER A 2 -13.28 0.84 -0.25
CA SER A 2 -12.45 0.95 0.97
C SER A 2 -12.89 0.00 2.09
N PHE A 3 -14.19 -0.06 2.36
CA PHE A 3 -14.79 -0.95 3.36
C PHE A 3 -14.49 -2.43 3.09
N LEU A 4 -14.66 -2.87 1.85
CA LEU A 4 -14.38 -4.25 1.44
C LEU A 4 -12.89 -4.62 1.61
N ARG A 5 -11.97 -3.68 1.34
CA ARG A 5 -10.53 -3.87 1.64
C ARG A 5 -10.26 -4.05 3.13
N ALA A 6 -10.94 -3.29 3.98
CA ALA A 6 -10.78 -3.40 5.43
C ALA A 6 -11.25 -4.76 5.93
N ILE A 7 -12.44 -5.22 5.51
CA ILE A 7 -12.97 -6.54 5.86
C ILE A 7 -12.03 -7.65 5.38
N ALA A 8 -11.68 -7.66 4.09
CA ALA A 8 -10.81 -8.66 3.50
C ALA A 8 -9.47 -8.78 4.26
N ARG A 9 -8.88 -7.64 4.61
CA ARG A 9 -7.63 -7.57 5.40
C ARG A 9 -7.81 -8.14 6.80
N THR A 10 -8.87 -7.76 7.51
CA THR A 10 -9.14 -8.22 8.88
C THR A 10 -9.41 -9.71 8.91
N VAL A 11 -10.24 -10.22 8.01
CA VAL A 11 -10.57 -11.66 7.92
C VAL A 11 -9.32 -12.48 7.62
N ALA A 12 -8.55 -12.13 6.58
CA ALA A 12 -7.33 -12.86 6.25
C ALA A 12 -6.30 -12.81 7.39
N GLY A 13 -6.11 -11.64 7.98
CA GLY A 13 -5.17 -11.44 9.08
C GLY A 13 -5.53 -12.22 10.34
N LEU A 14 -6.81 -12.25 10.74
CA LEU A 14 -7.28 -12.99 11.91
C LEU A 14 -7.16 -14.51 11.70
N ILE A 15 -7.52 -15.02 10.53
CA ILE A 15 -7.42 -16.46 10.23
C ILE A 15 -5.97 -16.92 10.32
N PHE A 16 -5.03 -16.18 9.71
CA PHE A 16 -3.61 -16.50 9.75
C PHE A 16 -3.00 -16.36 11.15
N LEU A 17 -3.38 -15.32 11.90
CA LEU A 17 -2.97 -15.14 13.29
C LEU A 17 -3.43 -16.32 14.15
N PHE A 18 -4.71 -16.68 14.06
CA PHE A 18 -5.30 -17.76 14.85
C PHE A 18 -4.70 -19.13 14.49
N SER A 19 -4.67 -19.45 13.19
CA SER A 19 -4.10 -20.70 12.66
C SER A 19 -2.63 -20.86 13.07
N GLY A 20 -1.81 -19.83 12.88
CA GLY A 20 -0.41 -19.83 13.27
C GLY A 20 -0.22 -19.95 14.78
N PHE A 21 -1.02 -19.23 15.58
CA PHE A 21 -0.94 -19.29 17.05
C PHE A 21 -1.24 -20.69 17.60
N VAL A 22 -2.36 -21.31 17.17
CA VAL A 22 -2.75 -22.65 17.65
C VAL A 22 -1.70 -23.71 17.31
N LYS A 23 -1.10 -23.63 16.12
CA LYS A 23 0.00 -24.49 15.70
C LYS A 23 1.27 -24.25 16.53
N LEU A 24 1.57 -22.99 16.82
CA LEU A 24 2.78 -22.61 17.54
C LEU A 24 2.75 -23.01 19.01
N VAL A 25 1.55 -23.09 19.61
CA VAL A 25 1.40 -23.54 21.01
C VAL A 25 1.50 -25.05 21.18
N ASP A 26 1.25 -25.86 20.14
CA ASP A 26 1.52 -27.32 20.09
C ASP A 26 2.49 -27.68 18.94
N PRO A 27 3.80 -27.36 19.07
CA PRO A 27 4.78 -27.61 18.02
C PRO A 27 4.99 -29.11 17.76
N VAL A 28 4.77 -29.97 18.77
CA VAL A 28 4.88 -31.42 18.63
C VAL A 28 3.77 -31.95 17.73
N GLY A 29 2.52 -31.51 17.92
CA GLY A 29 1.39 -31.84 17.04
C GLY A 29 1.66 -31.48 15.59
N VAL A 30 2.10 -30.24 15.33
CA VAL A 30 2.45 -29.79 13.97
C VAL A 30 3.63 -30.58 13.38
N GLY A 31 4.60 -30.94 14.22
CA GLY A 31 5.74 -31.77 13.82
C GLY A 31 5.32 -33.18 13.37
N LEU A 32 4.26 -33.76 13.95
CA LEU A 32 3.73 -35.06 13.54
C LEU A 32 3.09 -34.98 12.15
N ILE A 33 2.24 -33.99 11.93
CA ILE A 33 1.63 -33.72 10.62
C ILE A 33 2.73 -33.52 9.57
N MET A 34 3.76 -32.71 9.87
CA MET A 34 4.91 -32.54 8.98
C MET A 34 5.69 -33.85 8.73
N SER A 35 5.77 -34.73 9.73
CA SER A 35 6.40 -36.04 9.57
C SER A 35 5.61 -36.96 8.66
N GLU A 36 4.28 -36.89 8.65
CA GLU A 36 3.42 -37.65 7.72
C GLU A 36 3.64 -37.15 6.28
N TYR A 37 3.74 -35.84 6.07
CA TYR A 37 4.10 -35.28 4.77
C TYR A 37 5.50 -35.69 4.30
N PHE A 38 6.49 -35.72 5.19
CA PHE A 38 7.85 -36.15 4.83
C PHE A 38 7.89 -37.62 4.42
N LYS A 39 7.10 -38.49 5.06
CA LYS A 39 6.96 -39.89 4.64
C LYS A 39 6.44 -40.03 3.22
N ILE A 40 5.44 -39.22 2.83
CA ILE A 40 4.91 -39.21 1.45
C ILE A 40 5.97 -38.77 0.43
N LEU A 41 6.86 -37.87 0.84
CA LEU A 41 7.97 -37.39 0.00
C LEU A 41 9.19 -38.33 -0.01
N GLY A 42 9.13 -39.48 0.67
CA GLY A 42 10.23 -40.45 0.76
C GLY A 42 11.36 -40.03 1.71
N ILE A 43 11.11 -39.08 2.62
CA ILE A 43 12.06 -38.63 3.64
C ILE A 43 11.70 -39.32 4.97
N GLU A 44 12.37 -40.43 5.26
CA GLU A 44 12.13 -41.22 6.48
C GLU A 44 13.00 -40.74 7.67
N ASP A 45 12.52 -40.97 8.88
CA ASP A 45 13.24 -40.77 10.16
C ASP A 45 13.73 -39.34 10.52
N MET A 46 13.26 -38.30 9.83
CA MET A 46 13.65 -36.91 10.11
C MET A 46 12.73 -36.15 11.09
N HIS A 47 12.36 -36.77 12.21
CA HIS A 47 11.44 -36.17 13.20
C HIS A 47 11.88 -34.80 13.76
N ARG A 48 13.19 -34.58 13.96
CA ARG A 48 13.70 -33.27 14.44
C ARG A 48 13.50 -32.18 13.38
N LEU A 49 13.72 -32.53 12.12
CA LEU A 49 13.52 -31.61 11.00
C LEU A 49 12.04 -31.29 10.85
N ALA A 50 11.15 -32.28 10.98
CA ALA A 50 9.70 -32.09 10.91
C ALA A 50 9.20 -31.13 12.00
N LEU A 51 9.69 -31.27 13.24
CA LEU A 51 9.39 -30.36 14.34
C LEU A 51 9.84 -28.92 14.05
N ILE A 52 11.09 -28.75 13.59
CA ILE A 52 11.64 -27.42 13.26
C ILE A 52 10.85 -26.79 12.10
N ALA A 53 10.63 -27.54 11.02
CA ALA A 53 9.90 -27.08 9.85
C ALA A 53 8.45 -26.69 10.20
N GLY A 54 7.76 -27.52 10.98
CA GLY A 54 6.40 -27.25 11.45
C GLY A 54 6.32 -25.99 12.31
N THR A 55 7.26 -25.83 13.24
CA THR A 55 7.32 -24.65 14.12
C THR A 55 7.62 -23.37 13.32
N LEU A 56 8.54 -23.42 12.35
CA LEU A 56 8.85 -22.29 11.47
C LEU A 56 7.68 -21.92 10.56
N LEU A 57 6.96 -22.92 10.05
CA LEU A 57 5.76 -22.71 9.24
C LEU A 57 4.66 -22.01 10.05
N ALA A 58 4.39 -22.50 11.27
CA ALA A 58 3.42 -21.91 12.20
C ALA A 58 3.79 -20.47 12.56
N GLY A 59 5.07 -20.22 12.87
CA GLY A 59 5.56 -18.87 13.17
C GLY A 59 5.46 -17.92 11.98
N THR A 60 5.74 -18.39 10.77
CA THR A 60 5.60 -17.61 9.53
C THR A 60 4.14 -17.24 9.27
N GLU A 61 3.22 -18.18 9.46
CA GLU A 61 1.78 -17.97 9.31
C GLU A 61 1.27 -16.92 10.31
N MET A 62 1.67 -17.03 11.58
CA MET A 62 1.33 -16.07 12.63
C MET A 62 1.88 -14.66 12.32
N LEU A 63 3.16 -14.55 11.94
CA LEU A 63 3.79 -13.27 11.59
C LEU A 63 3.13 -12.61 10.39
N LEU A 64 2.74 -13.39 9.39
CA LEU A 64 2.03 -12.90 8.22
C LEU A 64 0.65 -12.34 8.62
N GLY A 65 -0.07 -13.03 9.50
CA GLY A 65 -1.33 -12.55 10.08
C GLY A 65 -1.18 -11.20 10.79
N ILE A 66 -0.17 -11.08 11.66
CA ILE A 66 0.16 -9.83 12.38
C ILE A 66 0.49 -8.71 11.40
N ALA A 67 1.36 -8.96 10.41
CA ALA A 67 1.76 -7.96 9.43
C ALA A 67 0.56 -7.39 8.66
N ILE A 68 -0.39 -8.24 8.28
CA ILE A 68 -1.62 -7.84 7.58
C ILE A 68 -2.56 -7.03 8.49
N LEU A 69 -2.78 -7.47 9.73
CA LEU A 69 -3.67 -6.83 10.71
C LEU A 69 -3.18 -5.44 11.11
N VAL A 70 -1.87 -5.32 11.38
CA VAL A 70 -1.28 -4.02 11.61
C VAL A 70 -1.35 -3.20 10.33
N GLY A 71 -0.80 -3.74 9.23
CA GLY A 71 -0.49 -3.03 8.00
C GLY A 71 1.02 -2.80 7.79
N LEU A 72 1.88 -3.63 8.37
CA LEU A 72 3.33 -3.58 8.16
C LEU A 72 3.67 -4.09 6.76
N ARG A 73 4.44 -3.32 5.98
CA ARG A 73 4.98 -3.76 4.69
C ARG A 73 3.93 -4.42 3.80
N MET A 74 2.71 -3.85 3.75
CA MET A 74 1.52 -4.48 3.15
C MET A 74 1.74 -5.00 1.71
N ARG A 75 2.53 -4.28 0.91
CA ARG A 75 2.84 -4.70 -0.47
C ARG A 75 3.61 -6.02 -0.53
N PHE A 76 4.47 -6.28 0.45
CA PHE A 76 5.21 -7.52 0.60
C PHE A 76 4.34 -8.58 1.28
N ALA A 77 3.69 -8.25 2.40
CA ALA A 77 2.84 -9.17 3.15
C ALA A 77 1.72 -9.77 2.26
N ILE A 78 1.05 -8.97 1.44
CA ILE A 78 0.01 -9.48 0.52
C ILE A 78 0.59 -10.42 -0.55
N LYS A 79 1.82 -10.18 -1.03
CA LYS A 79 2.48 -11.10 -1.97
C LYS A 79 2.80 -12.43 -1.29
N ALA A 80 3.37 -12.37 -0.09
CA ALA A 80 3.67 -13.56 0.71
C ALA A 80 2.39 -14.35 1.03
N LEU A 81 1.30 -13.66 1.39
CA LEU A 81 -0.03 -14.27 1.58
C LEU A 81 -0.51 -14.99 0.33
N LEU A 82 -0.46 -14.34 -0.84
CA LEU A 82 -0.91 -14.96 -2.08
C LEU A 82 -0.10 -16.22 -2.41
N VAL A 83 1.23 -16.16 -2.29
CA VAL A 83 2.11 -17.33 -2.50
C VAL A 83 1.77 -18.45 -1.50
N PHE A 84 1.66 -18.12 -0.21
CA PHE A 84 1.36 -19.08 0.84
C PHE A 84 0.02 -19.77 0.58
N VAL A 85 -1.05 -19.00 0.38
CA VAL A 85 -2.38 -19.56 0.12
C VAL A 85 -2.40 -20.35 -1.18
N SER A 86 -1.72 -19.89 -2.24
CA SER A 86 -1.70 -20.63 -3.52
C SER A 86 -1.04 -21.99 -3.39
N PHE A 87 0.09 -22.06 -2.67
CA PHE A 87 0.77 -23.33 -2.36
C PHE A 87 -0.15 -24.27 -1.57
N PHE A 88 -0.75 -23.79 -0.48
CA PHE A 88 -1.63 -24.63 0.35
C PHE A 88 -2.92 -25.01 -0.36
N THR A 89 -3.48 -24.18 -1.24
CA THR A 89 -4.64 -24.56 -2.07
C THR A 89 -4.32 -25.76 -2.95
N ILE A 90 -3.16 -25.77 -3.63
CA ILE A 90 -2.73 -26.89 -4.47
C ILE A 90 -2.50 -28.14 -3.62
N LEU A 91 -1.81 -28.00 -2.48
CA LEU A 91 -1.59 -29.11 -1.55
C LEU A 91 -2.91 -29.69 -1.05
N THR A 92 -3.87 -28.85 -0.64
CA THR A 92 -5.17 -29.32 -0.14
C THR A 92 -6.05 -29.94 -1.21
N LEU A 93 -5.91 -29.52 -2.48
CA LEU A 93 -6.56 -30.20 -3.59
C LEU A 93 -6.02 -31.62 -3.77
N PHE A 94 -4.69 -31.79 -3.70
CA PHE A 94 -4.06 -33.10 -3.74
C PHE A 94 -4.56 -33.99 -2.60
N LEU A 95 -4.64 -33.46 -1.38
CA LEU A 95 -5.18 -34.21 -0.23
C LEU A 95 -6.65 -34.60 -0.42
N ALA A 96 -7.48 -33.69 -0.94
CA ALA A 96 -8.90 -33.96 -1.20
C ALA A 96 -9.14 -35.03 -2.28
N LEU A 97 -8.21 -35.18 -3.23
CA LEU A 97 -8.33 -36.14 -4.33
C LEU A 97 -7.76 -37.52 -3.99
N PHE A 98 -6.66 -37.59 -3.24
CA PHE A 98 -5.91 -38.83 -3.04
C PHE A 98 -5.96 -39.38 -1.60
N ASP A 99 -6.47 -38.59 -0.65
CA ASP A 99 -6.59 -38.91 0.78
C ASP A 99 -5.33 -39.58 1.41
N PRO A 100 -4.10 -39.10 1.14
CA PRO A 100 -2.89 -39.75 1.65
C PRO A 100 -2.64 -39.42 3.14
N VAL A 101 -3.28 -38.36 3.66
CA VAL A 101 -3.25 -37.92 5.06
C VAL A 101 -4.67 -37.49 5.45
N GLN A 102 -5.11 -37.86 6.66
CA GLN A 102 -6.49 -37.62 7.11
C GLN A 102 -6.79 -36.18 7.53
N ASP A 103 -5.77 -35.41 7.93
CA ASP A 103 -5.92 -34.00 8.31
C ASP A 103 -4.74 -33.17 7.76
N CYS A 104 -5.05 -32.04 7.14
CA CYS A 104 -4.05 -31.09 6.67
C CYS A 104 -3.35 -30.35 7.82
N GLY A 105 -3.90 -30.41 9.03
CA GLY A 105 -3.35 -29.77 10.23
C GLY A 105 -3.56 -28.27 10.27
N CYS A 106 -4.51 -27.75 9.49
CA CYS A 106 -4.67 -26.32 9.26
C CYS A 106 -4.95 -25.51 10.53
N PHE A 107 -5.56 -26.07 11.57
CA PHE A 107 -5.83 -25.41 12.84
C PHE A 107 -5.31 -26.23 14.04
N GLY A 108 -4.30 -27.08 13.82
CA GLY A 108 -3.84 -28.04 14.83
C GLY A 108 -4.97 -28.93 15.33
N GLU A 109 -4.91 -29.34 16.60
CA GLU A 109 -5.93 -30.20 17.23
C GLU A 109 -7.24 -29.47 17.58
N VAL A 110 -7.31 -28.15 17.44
CA VAL A 110 -8.49 -27.36 17.87
C VAL A 110 -9.67 -27.53 16.92
N ILE A 111 -9.41 -27.54 15.61
CA ILE A 111 -10.45 -27.67 14.58
C ILE A 111 -9.98 -28.68 13.54
N LYS A 112 -10.56 -29.87 13.58
CA LYS A 112 -10.37 -30.91 12.55
C LYS A 112 -11.34 -30.65 11.41
N LEU A 113 -10.79 -30.39 10.23
CA LEU A 113 -11.54 -30.20 8.99
C LEU A 113 -11.26 -31.37 8.06
N SER A 114 -12.27 -31.84 7.34
CA SER A 114 -12.04 -32.79 6.26
C SER A 114 -11.15 -32.18 5.17
N ASN A 115 -10.56 -33.05 4.34
CA ASN A 115 -9.71 -32.62 3.22
C ASN A 115 -10.47 -31.68 2.24
N TRP A 116 -11.75 -31.96 1.99
CA TRP A 116 -12.61 -31.10 1.15
C TRP A 116 -12.95 -29.76 1.80
N GLU A 117 -13.30 -29.73 3.09
CA GLU A 117 -13.56 -28.47 3.81
C GLU A 117 -12.32 -27.57 3.84
N THR A 118 -11.15 -28.17 4.06
CA THR A 118 -9.87 -27.45 4.06
C THR A 118 -9.59 -26.85 2.67
N PHE A 119 -9.84 -27.60 1.61
CA PHE A 119 -9.71 -27.12 0.23
C PHE A 119 -10.65 -25.92 -0.05
N TYR A 120 -11.94 -26.03 0.30
CA TYR A 120 -12.89 -24.92 0.09
C TYR A 120 -12.54 -23.66 0.88
N LYS A 121 -12.09 -23.82 2.14
CA LYS A 121 -11.56 -22.72 2.94
C LYS A 121 -10.39 -22.02 2.24
N ASN A 122 -9.46 -22.79 1.69
CA ASN A 122 -8.31 -22.24 0.96
C ASN A 122 -8.71 -21.53 -0.35
N ILE A 123 -9.77 -21.99 -1.04
CA ILE A 123 -10.34 -21.28 -2.19
C ILE A 123 -10.91 -19.92 -1.79
N ILE A 124 -11.66 -19.85 -0.69
CA ILE A 124 -12.20 -18.58 -0.17
C ILE A 124 -11.04 -17.63 0.20
N LEU A 125 -10.02 -18.13 0.90
CA LEU A 125 -8.83 -17.35 1.23
C LEU A 125 -8.07 -16.90 0.00
N LEU A 126 -8.01 -17.72 -1.07
CA LEU A 126 -7.35 -17.37 -2.31
C LEU A 126 -8.08 -16.22 -3.02
N ILE A 127 -9.41 -16.22 -3.03
CA ILE A 127 -10.21 -15.11 -3.57
C ILE A 127 -9.92 -13.81 -2.80
N ILE A 128 -9.89 -13.89 -1.46
CA ILE A 128 -9.55 -12.75 -0.59
C ILE A 128 -8.12 -12.26 -0.88
N ALA A 129 -7.15 -13.17 -0.99
CA ALA A 129 -5.75 -12.84 -1.26
C ALA A 129 -5.57 -12.19 -2.64
N LEU A 130 -6.25 -12.69 -3.68
CA LEU A 130 -6.26 -12.11 -5.02
C LEU A 130 -6.86 -10.69 -5.01
N PHE A 131 -7.99 -10.50 -4.34
CA PHE A 131 -8.59 -9.18 -4.18
C PHE A 131 -7.64 -8.18 -3.50
N LEU A 132 -6.99 -8.59 -2.40
CA LEU A 132 -5.98 -7.76 -1.72
C LEU A 132 -4.78 -7.49 -2.63
N PHE A 133 -4.34 -8.46 -3.42
CA PHE A 133 -3.23 -8.32 -4.35
C PHE A 133 -3.49 -7.27 -5.42
N PHE A 134 -4.65 -7.25 -6.06
CA PHE A 134 -4.99 -6.21 -7.04
C PHE A 134 -5.12 -4.83 -6.40
N GLN A 135 -5.50 -4.76 -5.13
CA GLN A 135 -5.60 -3.50 -4.37
C GLN A 135 -4.26 -3.07 -3.73
N ARG A 136 -3.18 -3.85 -3.84
CA ARG A 136 -1.91 -3.66 -3.09
C ARG A 136 -1.29 -2.27 -3.22
N LYS A 137 -1.42 -1.62 -4.39
CA LYS A 137 -0.86 -0.28 -4.66
C LYS A 137 -1.60 0.83 -3.92
N ARG A 138 -2.83 0.56 -3.43
CA ARG A 138 -3.67 1.52 -2.71
C ARG A 138 -3.42 1.51 -1.19
N PHE A 139 -2.64 0.57 -0.67
CA PHE A 139 -2.25 0.60 0.74
C PHE A 139 -1.18 1.66 0.95
N VAL A 140 -1.44 2.47 1.96
CA VAL A 140 -0.57 3.55 2.42
C VAL A 140 0.26 3.00 3.59
N PRO A 141 1.59 3.18 3.60
CA PRO A 141 2.41 2.76 4.72
C PRO A 141 1.98 3.45 6.03
N ILE A 142 2.18 2.77 7.16
CA ILE A 142 1.76 3.30 8.47
C ILE A 142 2.88 4.11 9.12
N ALA A 143 4.13 3.73 8.85
CA ALA A 143 5.32 4.37 9.37
C ALA A 143 6.44 4.37 8.32
N PRO A 144 7.56 5.06 8.56
CA PRO A 144 8.73 4.98 7.70
C PRO A 144 9.26 3.55 7.62
N ARG A 145 9.97 3.22 6.54
CA ARG A 145 10.45 1.87 6.25
C ARG A 145 11.25 1.24 7.39
N VAL A 146 12.13 2.01 8.03
CA VAL A 146 12.99 1.53 9.14
C VAL A 146 12.16 1.11 10.34
N TRP A 147 11.14 1.89 10.68
CA TRP A 147 10.23 1.59 11.78
C TRP A 147 9.38 0.35 11.49
N GLU A 148 8.82 0.22 10.28
CA GLU A 148 8.06 -0.98 9.91
C GLU A 148 8.90 -2.27 10.02
N ILE A 149 10.20 -2.22 9.69
CA ILE A 149 11.12 -3.34 9.84
C ILE A 149 11.43 -3.62 11.32
N GLY A 150 11.70 -2.57 12.11
CA GLY A 150 11.95 -2.71 13.54
C GLY A 150 10.76 -3.38 14.26
N PHE A 151 9.55 -2.94 13.96
CA PHE A 151 8.33 -3.54 14.50
C PHE A 151 8.14 -5.00 14.08
N LEU A 152 8.39 -5.33 12.81
CA LEU A 152 8.37 -6.72 12.36
C LEU A 152 9.37 -7.59 13.13
N GLY A 153 10.55 -7.04 13.44
CA GLY A 153 11.57 -7.71 14.28
C GLY A 153 11.08 -8.00 15.70
N VAL A 154 10.41 -7.05 16.35
CA VAL A 154 9.83 -7.25 17.70
C VAL A 154 8.82 -8.40 17.69
N TYR A 155 7.92 -8.44 16.71
CA TYR A 155 6.96 -9.54 16.59
C TYR A 155 7.65 -10.88 16.29
N ALA A 156 8.70 -10.90 15.47
CA ALA A 156 9.47 -12.11 15.19
C ALA A 156 10.11 -12.70 16.45
N VAL A 157 10.69 -11.86 17.31
CA VAL A 157 11.25 -12.29 18.61
C VAL A 157 10.15 -12.87 19.52
N MET A 158 9.00 -12.20 19.60
CA MET A 158 7.86 -12.68 20.39
C MET A 158 7.36 -14.05 19.90
N VAL A 159 7.19 -14.23 18.58
CA VAL A 159 6.77 -15.50 17.98
C VAL A 159 7.81 -16.60 18.24
N ALA A 160 9.10 -16.31 18.10
CA ALA A 160 10.16 -17.25 18.42
C ALA A 160 10.15 -17.67 19.90
N PHE A 161 9.89 -16.72 20.81
CA PHE A 161 9.76 -17.02 22.25
C PHE A 161 8.62 -17.99 22.54
N ILE A 162 7.42 -17.77 21.97
CA ILE A 162 6.27 -18.66 22.14
C ILE A 162 6.61 -20.07 21.64
N GLY A 163 7.18 -20.19 20.43
CA GLY A 163 7.55 -21.50 19.89
C GLY A 163 8.61 -22.24 20.72
N ILE A 164 9.65 -21.54 21.18
CA ILE A 164 10.69 -22.13 22.04
C ILE A 164 10.12 -22.56 23.40
N TYR A 165 9.24 -21.74 23.98
CA TYR A 165 8.55 -22.07 25.22
C TYR A 165 7.72 -23.34 25.06
N SER A 166 6.88 -23.41 24.03
CA SER A 166 6.00 -24.55 23.76
C SER A 166 6.72 -25.84 23.37
N VAL A 167 7.98 -25.78 22.89
CA VAL A 167 8.82 -26.98 22.70
C VAL A 167 9.42 -27.49 24.02
N ARG A 168 9.72 -26.59 24.96
CA ARG A 168 10.37 -26.92 26.23
C ARG A 168 9.40 -27.31 27.34
N HIS A 169 8.19 -26.79 27.27
CA HIS A 169 7.11 -27.00 28.22
C HIS A 169 5.95 -27.74 27.54
N LEU A 170 4.90 -28.07 28.31
CA LEU A 170 3.66 -28.51 27.70
C LEU A 170 2.98 -27.37 26.93
N PRO A 171 2.10 -27.68 25.95
CA PRO A 171 1.27 -26.69 25.30
C PRO A 171 0.53 -25.82 26.32
N LEU A 172 0.36 -24.53 26.00
CA LEU A 172 -0.35 -23.57 26.86
C LEU A 172 -1.81 -24.01 27.15
N VAL A 173 -2.43 -24.65 26.15
CA VAL A 173 -3.73 -25.31 26.27
C VAL A 173 -3.61 -26.66 25.59
N ASP A 174 -4.06 -27.70 26.30
CA ASP A 174 -4.10 -29.05 25.79
C ASP A 174 -5.42 -29.32 25.07
N PHE A 175 -5.36 -29.42 23.74
CA PHE A 175 -6.51 -29.75 22.89
C PHE A 175 -6.54 -31.23 22.49
N THR A 176 -5.71 -32.07 23.08
CA THR A 176 -5.70 -33.51 22.80
C THR A 176 -6.92 -34.21 23.42
N ALA A 177 -7.21 -35.43 22.95
CA ALA A 177 -8.24 -36.29 23.54
C ALA A 177 -8.00 -36.51 25.06
N PHE A 178 -6.74 -36.66 25.46
CA PHE A 178 -6.34 -36.91 26.85
C PHE A 178 -6.01 -35.62 27.62
N HIS A 179 -6.78 -34.54 27.42
CA HIS A 179 -6.60 -33.30 28.17
C HIS A 179 -6.90 -33.48 29.67
N THR A 180 -6.48 -32.54 30.51
CA THR A 180 -6.77 -32.57 31.95
C THR A 180 -8.31 -32.53 32.17
N GLY A 181 -8.82 -33.40 33.03
CA GLY A 181 -10.24 -33.57 33.34
C GLY A 181 -10.96 -34.64 32.51
N THR A 182 -10.27 -35.34 31.61
CA THR A 182 -10.86 -36.44 30.83
C THR A 182 -11.02 -37.69 31.69
N ASP A 183 -12.23 -38.27 31.71
CA ASP A 183 -12.52 -39.61 32.23
C ASP A 183 -12.40 -40.63 31.09
N ILE A 184 -11.30 -41.40 31.09
CA ILE A 184 -11.00 -42.34 30.01
C ILE A 184 -12.06 -43.46 29.93
N PRO A 185 -12.45 -44.14 31.04
CA PRO A 185 -13.54 -45.11 31.03
C PRO A 185 -14.86 -44.57 30.46
N GLU A 186 -15.27 -43.36 30.85
CA GLU A 186 -16.53 -42.76 30.37
C GLU A 186 -16.46 -42.48 28.87
N GLU A 187 -15.35 -41.94 28.37
CA GLU A 187 -15.16 -41.67 26.94
C GLU A 187 -15.11 -42.96 26.11
N ILE A 188 -14.46 -44.03 26.58
CA ILE A 188 -14.49 -45.35 25.92
C ILE A 188 -15.93 -45.90 25.88
N ALA A 189 -16.65 -45.83 27.01
CA ALA A 189 -18.03 -46.31 27.10
C ALA A 189 -19.00 -45.54 26.18
N ARG A 190 -18.78 -44.23 25.97
CA ARG A 190 -19.53 -43.43 25.00
C ARG A 190 -19.28 -43.87 23.55
N ILE A 191 -18.09 -44.37 23.25
CA ILE A 191 -17.69 -44.82 21.90
C ILE A 191 -18.21 -46.22 21.60
N ASP A 192 -18.27 -47.10 22.59
CA ASP A 192 -18.75 -48.47 22.42
C ASP A 192 -20.28 -48.57 22.26
N ASN A 193 -21.02 -47.49 22.59
CA ASN A 193 -22.48 -47.45 22.44
C ASN A 193 -22.99 -46.12 21.83
N PRO A 194 -22.64 -45.80 20.57
CA PRO A 194 -23.26 -44.72 19.83
C PRO A 194 -24.61 -45.23 19.32
N ALA A 195 -25.66 -44.40 19.28
CA ALA A 195 -26.98 -44.81 18.82
C ALA A 195 -27.09 -45.10 17.29
N GLY A 196 -26.07 -45.72 16.66
CA GLY A 196 -26.03 -46.12 15.24
C GLY A 196 -25.01 -47.24 14.97
N PRO A 197 -25.14 -47.98 13.84
CA PRO A 197 -24.29 -49.14 13.54
C PRO A 197 -22.83 -48.73 13.24
N ALA A 198 -21.86 -49.43 13.85
CA ALA A 198 -20.43 -49.12 13.76
C ALA A 198 -19.81 -49.31 12.35
N PHE A 199 -20.43 -50.12 11.50
CA PHE A 199 -20.01 -50.38 10.12
C PHE A 199 -21.22 -50.36 9.18
N ILE A 200 -21.07 -49.71 8.03
CA ILE A 200 -22.01 -49.78 6.91
C ILE A 200 -21.38 -50.60 5.77
N THR A 201 -22.19 -51.40 5.09
CA THR A 201 -21.75 -52.18 3.93
C THR A 201 -22.04 -51.39 2.66
N GLU A 202 -20.98 -50.94 1.99
CA GLU A 202 -21.05 -50.34 0.66
C GLU A 202 -20.98 -51.43 -0.40
N LEU A 203 -21.94 -51.41 -1.33
CA LEU A 203 -22.06 -52.36 -2.43
C LEU A 203 -21.80 -51.63 -3.75
N THR A 204 -20.74 -51.99 -4.46
CA THR A 204 -20.42 -51.41 -5.77
C THR A 204 -21.17 -52.17 -6.86
N TYR A 205 -21.94 -51.44 -7.67
CA TYR A 205 -22.63 -51.98 -8.83
C TYR A 205 -22.17 -51.28 -10.11
N GLU A 206 -22.23 -51.98 -11.25
CA GLU A 206 -21.84 -51.48 -12.57
C GLU A 206 -22.98 -51.58 -13.58
N LYS A 207 -23.18 -50.51 -14.35
CA LYS A 207 -24.12 -50.45 -15.47
C LYS A 207 -23.50 -49.63 -16.60
N ASN A 208 -23.46 -50.19 -17.81
CA ASN A 208 -22.89 -49.56 -19.01
C ASN A 208 -21.46 -49.01 -18.81
N GLY A 209 -20.60 -49.74 -18.08
CA GLY A 209 -19.22 -49.34 -17.81
C GLY A 209 -19.04 -48.26 -16.74
N LYS A 210 -20.12 -47.82 -16.07
CA LYS A 210 -20.08 -46.86 -14.96
C LYS A 210 -20.34 -47.58 -13.64
N ARG A 211 -19.41 -47.43 -12.69
CA ARG A 211 -19.49 -47.99 -11.33
C ARG A 211 -20.05 -46.97 -10.35
N GLU A 212 -20.99 -47.39 -9.52
CA GLU A 212 -21.66 -46.55 -8.52
C GLU A 212 -21.88 -47.36 -7.24
N ILE A 213 -21.84 -46.71 -6.07
CA ILE A 213 -21.86 -47.36 -4.76
C ILE A 213 -23.24 -47.17 -4.12
N PHE A 214 -23.80 -48.25 -3.61
CA PHE A 214 -25.12 -48.33 -3.00
C PHE A 214 -25.04 -48.91 -1.58
N SER A 215 -25.96 -48.54 -0.70
CA SER A 215 -26.07 -49.13 0.64
C SER A 215 -27.08 -50.29 0.65
N LEU A 216 -27.03 -51.15 1.66
CA LEU A 216 -28.00 -52.25 1.86
C LEU A 216 -29.46 -51.75 1.94
N GLU A 217 -29.65 -50.51 2.38
CA GLU A 217 -30.97 -49.88 2.54
C GLU A 217 -31.46 -49.21 1.25
N ASN A 218 -30.58 -48.99 0.27
CA ASN A 218 -30.88 -48.27 -0.96
C ASN A 218 -30.21 -48.94 -2.17
N LEU A 219 -30.64 -50.18 -2.46
CA LEU A 219 -30.13 -50.99 -3.57
C LEU A 219 -30.60 -50.46 -4.94
N PRO A 220 -29.78 -50.60 -6.00
CA PRO A 220 -30.18 -50.23 -7.34
C PRO A 220 -31.22 -51.21 -7.91
N ASP A 221 -31.91 -50.77 -8.97
CA ASP A 221 -32.82 -51.64 -9.72
C ASP A 221 -32.08 -52.80 -10.41
N SER A 222 -32.83 -53.78 -10.92
CA SER A 222 -32.31 -55.01 -11.52
C SER A 222 -31.48 -54.83 -12.80
N SER A 223 -31.29 -53.59 -13.28
CA SER A 223 -30.46 -53.31 -14.45
C SER A 223 -28.99 -53.07 -14.15
N TRP A 224 -28.60 -53.13 -12.86
CA TRP A 224 -27.24 -52.97 -12.37
C TRP A 224 -26.63 -54.32 -11.97
N THR A 225 -25.33 -54.51 -12.23
CA THR A 225 -24.62 -55.76 -11.91
C THR A 225 -23.73 -55.55 -10.69
N PHE A 226 -23.86 -56.40 -9.67
CA PHE A 226 -23.01 -56.33 -8.48
C PHE A 226 -21.55 -56.64 -8.83
N VAL A 227 -20.62 -55.86 -8.30
CA VAL A 227 -19.18 -55.98 -8.56
C VAL A 227 -18.39 -56.32 -7.30
N ASP A 228 -18.59 -55.58 -6.20
CA ASP A 228 -17.79 -55.72 -4.98
C ASP A 228 -18.53 -55.21 -3.73
N SER A 229 -18.15 -55.69 -2.54
CA SER A 229 -18.75 -55.36 -1.25
C SER A 229 -17.66 -55.01 -0.24
N LYS A 230 -17.74 -53.83 0.37
CA LYS A 230 -16.78 -53.40 1.39
C LYS A 230 -17.48 -52.88 2.64
N SER A 231 -17.08 -53.39 3.80
CA SER A 231 -17.49 -52.86 5.09
C SER A 231 -16.64 -51.64 5.43
N VAL A 232 -17.29 -50.48 5.62
CA VAL A 232 -16.63 -49.22 6.00
C VAL A 232 -17.23 -48.68 7.30
N PRO A 233 -16.44 -48.03 8.19
CA PRO A 233 -16.96 -47.43 9.41
C PRO A 233 -18.00 -46.34 9.10
N ALA A 234 -19.10 -46.27 9.85
CA ALA A 234 -20.22 -45.36 9.58
C ALA A 234 -19.86 -43.86 9.75
N GLU A 235 -18.86 -43.52 10.57
CA GLU A 235 -18.26 -42.18 10.65
C GLU A 235 -16.77 -42.29 11.03
N LYS A 236 -15.86 -41.95 10.12
CA LYS A 236 -14.41 -42.14 10.28
C LYS A 236 -13.71 -41.10 11.18
N ALA A 237 -14.34 -39.96 11.46
CA ALA A 237 -13.62 -38.74 11.86
C ALA A 237 -13.72 -38.36 13.35
N ARG A 238 -14.63 -38.96 14.13
CA ARG A 238 -14.93 -38.46 15.49
C ARG A 238 -14.39 -39.28 16.66
N PHE A 239 -14.07 -40.56 16.46
CA PHE A 239 -13.94 -41.48 17.59
C PHE A 239 -12.60 -42.21 17.71
N SER A 240 -11.67 -42.09 16.74
CA SER A 240 -10.50 -43.00 16.68
C SER A 240 -9.53 -42.86 17.85
N THR A 241 -9.39 -41.68 18.46
CA THR A 241 -8.27 -41.43 19.41
C THR A 241 -8.46 -42.10 20.77
N PHE A 242 -9.71 -42.28 21.21
CA PHE A 242 -10.03 -42.91 22.50
C PHE A 242 -10.22 -44.43 22.39
N THR A 243 -10.63 -44.93 21.21
CA THR A 243 -10.70 -46.38 20.93
C THR A 243 -9.30 -47.02 20.93
N ASP A 244 -8.24 -46.23 20.76
CA ASP A 244 -6.86 -46.70 20.71
C ASP A 244 -6.16 -46.75 22.09
N PHE A 245 -6.81 -46.38 23.20
CA PHE A 245 -6.18 -46.45 24.54
C PHE A 245 -6.06 -47.90 25.04
N ALA A 246 -5.06 -48.61 24.54
CA ALA A 246 -4.77 -50.00 24.88
C ALA A 246 -3.35 -50.11 25.45
N VAL A 247 -3.24 -50.65 26.66
CA VAL A 247 -1.97 -50.83 27.35
C VAL A 247 -1.74 -52.32 27.57
N SER A 248 -0.58 -52.82 27.14
CA SER A 248 -0.17 -54.21 27.33
C SER A 248 1.05 -54.33 28.25
N ASP A 249 1.19 -55.48 28.90
CA ASP A 249 2.44 -55.88 29.53
C ASP A 249 3.50 -56.31 28.49
N LYS A 250 4.67 -56.75 28.97
CA LYS A 250 5.77 -57.24 28.12
C LYS A 250 5.46 -58.51 27.35
N ASP A 251 4.48 -59.29 27.83
CA ASP A 251 4.07 -60.57 27.25
C ASP A 251 2.91 -60.38 26.24
N GLY A 252 2.43 -59.14 26.08
CA GLY A 252 1.37 -58.75 25.14
C GLY A 252 -0.05 -58.87 25.72
N ASN A 253 -0.21 -59.11 27.02
CA ASN A 253 -1.54 -59.16 27.64
C ASN A 253 -2.02 -57.73 27.94
N TYR A 254 -3.27 -57.42 27.55
CA TYR A 254 -3.86 -56.12 27.85
C TYR A 254 -4.17 -55.97 29.34
N VAL A 255 -3.67 -54.88 29.93
CA VAL A 255 -3.82 -54.52 31.36
C VAL A 255 -4.60 -53.22 31.57
N THR A 256 -5.17 -52.65 30.50
CA THR A 256 -5.86 -51.35 30.47
C THR A 256 -6.87 -51.20 31.63
N ASP A 257 -7.80 -52.14 31.78
CA ASP A 257 -8.86 -52.05 32.82
C ASP A 257 -8.30 -52.01 34.24
N SER A 258 -7.20 -52.72 34.49
CA SER A 258 -6.55 -52.73 35.80
C SER A 258 -5.90 -51.39 36.11
N LEU A 259 -5.27 -50.78 35.11
CA LEU A 259 -4.65 -49.46 35.24
C LEU A 259 -5.71 -48.35 35.39
N LEU A 260 -6.82 -48.42 34.65
CA LEU A 260 -7.90 -47.44 34.75
C LEU A 260 -8.65 -47.53 36.10
N ARG A 261 -8.65 -48.69 36.77
CA ARG A 261 -9.22 -48.82 38.13
C ARG A 261 -8.26 -48.39 39.24
N ALA A 262 -6.98 -48.19 38.94
CA ALA A 262 -5.98 -47.83 39.93
C ALA A 262 -6.25 -46.44 40.52
N GLU A 263 -6.13 -46.34 41.85
CA GLU A 263 -6.08 -45.07 42.55
C GLU A 263 -4.63 -44.59 42.61
N LYS A 264 -4.42 -43.27 42.55
CA LYS A 264 -3.11 -42.64 42.76
C LYS A 264 -2.03 -43.16 41.80
N LEU A 265 -2.34 -43.26 40.51
CA LEU A 265 -1.43 -43.76 39.49
C LEU A 265 -0.72 -42.59 38.78
N PHE A 266 0.60 -42.58 38.78
CA PHE A 266 1.41 -41.71 37.95
C PHE A 266 2.00 -42.49 36.79
N ILE A 267 1.98 -41.87 35.61
CA ILE A 267 2.42 -42.48 34.36
C ILE A 267 3.49 -41.57 33.74
N SER A 268 4.70 -42.09 33.58
CA SER A 268 5.71 -41.44 32.73
C SER A 268 5.61 -41.95 31.29
N THR A 269 5.40 -41.06 30.32
CA THR A 269 5.30 -41.43 28.90
C THR A 269 6.63 -41.30 28.18
N VAL A 270 7.06 -42.34 27.46
CA VAL A 270 8.35 -42.38 26.75
C VAL A 270 8.14 -42.75 25.27
N PRO A 271 7.66 -41.81 24.44
CA PRO A 271 7.45 -42.04 23.00
C PRO A 271 8.75 -42.22 22.21
N TYR A 272 9.87 -41.69 22.69
CA TYR A 272 11.16 -41.76 21.97
C TYR A 272 12.27 -42.27 22.90
N LEU A 273 12.24 -43.56 23.25
CA LEU A 273 13.25 -44.18 24.13
C LEU A 273 14.68 -44.02 23.59
N TYR A 274 14.88 -44.14 22.28
CA TYR A 274 16.19 -43.98 21.63
C TYR A 274 16.83 -42.59 21.82
N ARG A 275 16.06 -41.58 22.27
CA ARG A 275 16.58 -40.23 22.57
C ARG A 275 16.99 -40.04 24.03
N PHE A 276 16.75 -41.02 24.90
CA PHE A 276 17.16 -40.93 26.30
C PHE A 276 18.65 -41.17 26.42
N ASN A 277 19.30 -40.32 27.20
CA ASN A 277 20.67 -40.53 27.70
C ASN A 277 20.62 -40.78 29.20
N GLU A 278 21.77 -41.02 29.83
CA GLU A 278 21.89 -41.29 31.27
C GLU A 278 21.17 -40.24 32.13
N THR A 279 21.27 -38.94 31.81
CA THR A 279 20.57 -37.88 32.56
C THR A 279 19.04 -38.00 32.49
N HIS A 280 18.50 -38.53 31.38
CA HIS A 280 17.06 -38.75 31.21
C HIS A 280 16.58 -39.91 32.06
N PHE A 281 17.34 -41.01 32.09
CA PHE A 281 17.03 -42.17 32.94
C PHE A 281 17.14 -41.82 34.42
N ASN A 282 18.19 -41.10 34.83
CA ASN A 282 18.33 -40.62 36.21
C ASN A 282 17.16 -39.73 36.64
N ALA A 283 16.64 -38.90 35.74
CA ALA A 283 15.46 -38.08 36.02
C ALA A 283 14.20 -38.93 36.23
N ILE A 284 13.97 -39.96 35.39
CA ILE A 284 12.83 -40.87 35.57
C ILE A 284 12.97 -41.68 36.87
N SER A 285 14.18 -42.14 37.21
CA SER A 285 14.43 -42.81 38.49
C SER A 285 14.10 -41.90 39.66
N ALA A 286 14.60 -40.66 39.65
CA ALA A 286 14.29 -39.70 40.72
C ALA A 286 12.79 -39.38 40.83
N ILE A 287 12.08 -39.34 39.70
CA ILE A 287 10.62 -39.20 39.66
C ILE A 287 9.94 -40.42 40.29
N HIS A 288 10.35 -41.63 39.92
CA HIS A 288 9.84 -42.87 40.48
C HIS A 288 10.05 -42.95 42.00
N ASP A 289 11.26 -42.65 42.48
CA ASP A 289 11.60 -42.67 43.89
C ASP A 289 10.75 -41.65 44.68
N SER A 290 10.54 -40.46 44.11
CA SER A 290 9.73 -39.41 44.76
C SER A 290 8.25 -39.79 44.86
N ILE A 291 7.69 -40.43 43.82
CA ILE A 291 6.27 -40.84 43.79
C ILE A 291 6.03 -42.02 44.73
N THR A 292 6.91 -43.03 44.70
CA THR A 292 6.79 -44.21 45.54
C THR A 292 6.99 -43.88 47.02
N ALA A 293 7.93 -42.97 47.35
CA ALA A 293 8.08 -42.45 48.71
C ALA A 293 6.82 -41.75 49.26
N ALA A 294 6.02 -41.14 48.39
CA ALA A 294 4.75 -40.51 48.75
C ALA A 294 3.56 -41.50 48.84
N GLY A 295 3.79 -42.81 48.61
CA GLY A 295 2.78 -43.85 48.71
C GLY A 295 1.83 -43.95 47.50
N ALA A 296 2.29 -43.54 46.32
CA ALA A 296 1.56 -43.65 45.06
C ALA A 296 2.27 -44.62 44.08
N TYR A 297 1.53 -45.10 43.08
CA TYR A 297 2.06 -46.01 42.06
C TYR A 297 2.68 -45.22 40.90
N HIS A 298 3.84 -45.67 40.40
CA HIS A 298 4.47 -45.08 39.24
C HIS A 298 4.82 -46.15 38.19
N ILE A 299 4.30 -45.98 36.99
CA ILE A 299 4.60 -46.84 35.83
C ILE A 299 5.20 -46.01 34.70
N VAL A 300 5.90 -46.68 33.78
CA VAL A 300 6.37 -46.09 32.52
C VAL A 300 5.61 -46.70 31.36
N LEU A 301 5.07 -45.86 30.47
CA LEU A 301 4.53 -46.30 29.18
C LEU A 301 5.56 -46.04 28.08
N CYS A 302 5.87 -47.08 27.30
CA CYS A 302 6.87 -47.02 26.23
C CYS A 302 6.30 -47.51 24.89
N GLY A 303 6.76 -46.90 23.80
CA GLY A 303 6.34 -47.25 22.43
C GLY A 303 7.40 -48.04 21.67
N ALA A 304 8.35 -48.66 22.39
CA ALA A 304 9.47 -49.40 21.83
C ALA A 304 9.32 -50.90 22.07
N ASP A 305 10.04 -51.71 21.30
CA ASP A 305 10.05 -53.17 21.44
C ASP A 305 10.48 -53.62 22.85
N PRO A 306 9.76 -54.57 23.50
CA PRO A 306 10.07 -55.03 24.85
C PRO A 306 11.52 -55.49 25.05
N ALA A 307 12.12 -56.19 24.08
CA ALA A 307 13.50 -56.67 24.20
C ALA A 307 14.50 -55.50 24.18
N TYR A 308 14.20 -54.45 23.40
CA TYR A 308 15.00 -53.22 23.42
C TYR A 308 14.87 -52.50 24.77
N VAL A 309 13.67 -52.44 25.35
CA VAL A 309 13.43 -51.84 26.66
C VAL A 309 14.21 -52.57 27.76
N ASP A 310 14.17 -53.90 27.82
CA ASP A 310 14.90 -54.71 28.80
C ASP A 310 16.42 -54.49 28.71
N SER A 311 16.96 -54.40 27.50
CA SER A 311 18.38 -54.12 27.28
C SER A 311 18.82 -52.78 27.88
N ILE A 312 17.95 -51.78 27.81
CA ILE A 312 18.19 -50.42 28.30
C ILE A 312 17.98 -50.35 29.81
N MET A 313 16.97 -51.03 30.36
CA MET A 313 16.72 -51.08 31.81
C MET A 313 17.84 -51.76 32.56
N ASN A 314 18.33 -52.89 32.07
CA ASN A 314 19.47 -53.58 32.65
C ASN A 314 20.74 -52.72 32.61
N LYS A 315 20.91 -51.90 31.56
CA LYS A 315 22.06 -51.01 31.41
C LYS A 315 22.06 -49.85 32.40
N TYR A 316 20.90 -49.27 32.71
CA TYR A 316 20.78 -48.06 33.55
C TYR A 316 20.20 -48.32 34.96
N GLY A 317 19.80 -49.55 35.28
CA GLY A 317 19.35 -49.94 36.63
C GLY A 317 18.00 -49.34 37.04
N LEU A 318 17.06 -49.15 36.10
CA LEU A 318 15.74 -48.59 36.42
C LEU A 318 14.82 -49.67 37.02
N ASN A 319 14.37 -49.47 38.26
CA ASN A 319 13.47 -50.39 38.95
C ASN A 319 12.01 -49.93 38.90
N CYS A 320 11.47 -49.67 37.71
CA CYS A 320 10.06 -49.30 37.53
C CYS A 320 9.32 -50.32 36.66
N GLU A 321 8.02 -50.48 36.90
CA GLU A 321 7.16 -51.28 36.03
C GLU A 321 6.92 -50.57 34.70
N VAL A 322 7.08 -51.30 33.60
CA VAL A 322 6.98 -50.75 32.25
C VAL A 322 5.97 -51.52 31.43
N TYR A 323 5.10 -50.76 30.79
CA TYR A 323 4.04 -51.23 29.93
C TYR A 323 4.13 -50.56 28.56
N PHE A 324 3.42 -51.14 27.61
CA PHE A 324 3.55 -50.81 26.20
C PHE A 324 2.22 -50.32 25.65
N THR A 325 2.28 -49.27 24.83
CA THR A 325 1.14 -48.73 24.11
C THR A 325 1.64 -48.07 22.82
N ASP A 326 0.72 -47.72 21.92
CA ASP A 326 1.12 -47.17 20.63
C ASP A 326 1.71 -45.76 20.76
N PHE A 327 2.53 -45.41 19.76
CA PHE A 327 3.23 -44.14 19.71
C PHE A 327 2.29 -42.93 19.70
N LYS A 328 1.14 -43.01 19.01
CA LYS A 328 0.17 -41.91 18.93
C LYS A 328 -0.54 -41.70 20.27
N THR A 329 -0.82 -42.76 21.01
CA THR A 329 -1.36 -42.69 22.38
C THR A 329 -0.36 -42.02 23.32
N LEU A 330 0.93 -42.38 23.29
CA LEU A 330 1.96 -41.78 24.16
C LEU A 330 2.09 -40.26 23.99
N ILE A 331 2.17 -39.80 22.74
CA ILE A 331 2.33 -38.37 22.44
C ILE A 331 1.02 -37.60 22.68
N THR A 332 -0.15 -38.24 22.55
CA THR A 332 -1.45 -37.63 22.88
C THR A 332 -1.65 -37.53 24.39
N LEU A 333 -1.21 -38.55 25.14
CA LEU A 333 -1.17 -38.52 26.60
C LEU A 333 -0.24 -37.43 27.12
N ASN A 334 0.93 -37.24 26.52
CA ASN A 334 1.84 -36.16 26.94
C ASN A 334 2.85 -35.82 25.83
N ARG A 335 2.91 -34.54 25.43
CA ARG A 335 3.82 -34.06 24.38
C ARG A 335 5.31 -34.10 24.77
N SER A 336 5.62 -34.22 26.07
CA SER A 336 6.99 -34.27 26.59
C SER A 336 7.52 -35.71 26.63
N ASN A 337 8.73 -35.95 26.12
CA ASN A 337 9.40 -37.24 26.24
C ASN A 337 9.89 -37.46 27.69
N GLY A 338 9.28 -38.40 28.41
CA GLY A 338 9.39 -38.58 29.86
C GLY A 338 8.47 -37.68 30.68
N GLY A 339 7.41 -37.14 30.07
CA GLY A 339 6.41 -36.34 30.78
C GLY A 339 5.57 -37.20 31.71
N VAL A 340 5.04 -36.58 32.77
CA VAL A 340 4.29 -37.27 33.83
C VAL A 340 2.81 -36.94 33.72
N VAL A 341 1.96 -37.95 33.83
CA VAL A 341 0.49 -37.86 33.88
C VAL A 341 0.03 -38.44 35.20
N PHE A 342 -0.87 -37.75 35.89
CA PHE A 342 -1.52 -38.23 37.11
C PHE A 342 -2.94 -38.70 36.79
N LEU A 343 -3.20 -39.97 37.06
CA LEU A 343 -4.46 -40.66 36.82
C LEU A 343 -5.04 -41.12 38.16
N ASN A 344 -6.33 -40.87 38.38
CA ASN A 344 -7.05 -41.38 39.55
C ASN A 344 -8.37 -42.00 39.08
N LYS A 345 -8.51 -43.32 39.21
CA LYS A 345 -9.70 -44.08 38.73
C LYS A 345 -10.06 -43.79 37.26
N GLY A 346 -9.05 -43.65 36.41
CA GLY A 346 -9.26 -43.39 34.98
C GLY A 346 -9.43 -41.91 34.61
N VAL A 347 -9.49 -41.01 35.60
CA VAL A 347 -9.57 -39.55 35.35
C VAL A 347 -8.18 -38.93 35.29
N ILE A 348 -7.88 -38.25 34.18
CA ILE A 348 -6.63 -37.50 33.98
C ILE A 348 -6.67 -36.22 34.81
N SER A 349 -6.05 -36.26 35.98
CA SER A 349 -6.13 -35.18 36.96
C SER A 349 -5.05 -34.11 36.76
N GLY A 350 -3.91 -34.46 36.16
CA GLY A 350 -2.86 -33.49 35.86
C GLY A 350 -1.76 -34.02 34.94
N LYS A 351 -1.11 -33.09 34.24
CA LYS A 351 -0.07 -33.37 33.24
C LYS A 351 1.11 -32.42 33.42
N TRP A 352 2.32 -32.92 33.22
CA TRP A 352 3.55 -32.13 33.30
C TRP A 352 4.56 -32.57 32.26
N SER A 353 5.36 -31.62 31.78
CA SER A 353 6.62 -31.97 31.13
C SER A 353 7.56 -32.59 32.16
N ARG A 354 8.54 -33.38 31.72
CA ARG A 354 9.52 -34.00 32.64
C ARG A 354 10.21 -32.94 33.51
N ASN A 355 10.64 -31.87 32.86
CA ASN A 355 11.39 -30.79 33.51
C ASN A 355 10.51 -30.03 34.51
N ASP A 356 9.24 -29.79 34.17
CA ASP A 356 8.33 -29.07 35.06
C ASP A 356 7.94 -29.93 36.25
N PHE A 357 7.67 -31.23 36.05
CA PHE A 357 7.36 -32.15 37.16
C PHE A 357 8.51 -32.19 38.17
N GLN A 358 9.74 -32.38 37.69
CA GLN A 358 10.93 -32.45 38.55
C GLN A 358 11.19 -31.13 39.30
N LYS A 359 10.95 -29.98 38.66
CA LYS A 359 11.20 -28.66 39.27
C LYS A 359 10.09 -28.21 40.23
N THR A 360 8.84 -28.56 39.93
CA THR A 360 7.66 -27.98 40.60
C THR A 360 6.95 -28.96 41.54
N VAL A 361 6.95 -30.26 41.23
CA VAL A 361 6.18 -31.28 41.97
C VAL A 361 7.10 -32.20 42.77
N ALA A 362 8.06 -32.85 42.11
CA ALA A 362 9.01 -33.78 42.75
C ALA A 362 10.20 -33.06 43.43
N LYS A 363 9.97 -31.83 43.92
CA LYS A 363 11.03 -31.05 44.58
C LYS A 363 11.28 -31.65 45.98
N PRO A 364 12.53 -32.00 46.35
CA PRO A 364 12.83 -32.71 47.61
C PRO A 364 12.37 -32.01 48.89
N SER A 365 12.15 -30.69 48.84
CA SER A 365 11.77 -29.85 49.98
C SER A 365 10.30 -29.39 49.96
N GLY A 366 9.46 -29.92 49.06
CA GLY A 366 8.22 -29.24 48.64
C GLY A 366 6.88 -29.90 48.99
N GLY A 367 6.84 -31.19 49.37
CA GLY A 367 5.59 -31.89 49.66
C GLY A 367 4.56 -31.89 48.51
N GLY A 368 5.01 -31.66 47.27
CA GLY A 368 4.15 -31.34 46.14
C GLY A 368 3.30 -32.53 45.70
N ILE A 369 3.85 -33.74 45.77
CA ILE A 369 3.14 -34.98 45.46
C ILE A 369 2.09 -35.26 46.54
N GLU A 370 2.43 -35.10 47.82
CA GLU A 370 1.51 -35.30 48.94
C GLU A 370 0.36 -34.29 48.92
N LYS A 371 0.60 -33.07 48.41
CA LYS A 371 -0.46 -32.08 48.19
C LYS A 371 -1.44 -32.55 47.12
N ILE A 372 -0.94 -33.03 45.97
CA ILE A 372 -1.77 -33.56 44.87
C ILE A 372 -2.60 -34.75 45.36
N LEU A 373 -2.00 -35.66 46.14
CA LEU A 373 -2.66 -36.87 46.64
C LEU A 373 -3.73 -36.61 47.71
N LYS A 374 -3.73 -35.44 48.35
CA LYS A 374 -4.73 -35.03 49.37
C LYS A 374 -5.90 -34.25 48.78
N GLU A 375 -5.72 -33.68 47.60
CA GLU A 375 -6.71 -32.87 46.92
C GLU A 375 -7.69 -33.77 46.16
N ASP A 376 -8.93 -33.31 46.02
CA ASP A 376 -9.91 -34.01 45.18
C ASP A 376 -9.45 -33.97 43.71
N SER A 377 -9.44 -35.13 43.06
CA SER A 377 -8.89 -35.28 41.70
C SER A 377 -9.63 -34.46 40.65
N GLU A 378 -10.96 -34.36 40.77
CA GLU A 378 -11.78 -33.60 39.83
C GLU A 378 -11.59 -32.09 40.05
N LEU A 379 -11.56 -31.65 41.31
CA LEU A 379 -11.29 -30.25 41.66
C LEU A 379 -9.91 -29.80 41.19
N PHE A 380 -8.89 -30.63 41.39
CA PHE A 380 -7.52 -30.37 40.94
C PHE A 380 -7.44 -30.28 39.39
N ALA A 381 -8.14 -31.18 38.69
CA ALA A 381 -8.22 -31.17 37.24
C ALA A 381 -8.89 -29.88 36.72
N ALA A 382 -9.99 -29.46 37.36
CA ALA A 382 -10.71 -28.24 37.01
C ALA A 382 -9.86 -26.98 37.23
N GLU A 383 -9.15 -26.87 38.36
CA GLU A 383 -8.29 -25.71 38.65
C GLU A 383 -7.18 -25.56 37.61
N ARG A 384 -6.56 -26.68 37.20
CA ARG A 384 -5.54 -26.70 36.16
C ARG A 384 -6.06 -26.24 34.82
N ARG A 385 -7.20 -26.79 34.40
CA ARG A 385 -7.83 -26.45 33.13
C ARG A 385 -8.15 -24.96 33.05
N ILE A 386 -8.66 -24.37 34.14
CA ILE A 386 -8.93 -22.93 34.22
C ILE A 386 -7.63 -22.11 34.05
N LYS A 387 -6.53 -22.52 34.70
CA LYS A 387 -5.23 -21.83 34.58
C LYS A 387 -4.65 -21.88 33.17
N GLU A 388 -4.76 -23.03 32.50
CA GLU A 388 -4.31 -23.22 31.12
C GLU A 388 -5.07 -22.30 30.15
N HIS A 389 -6.41 -22.31 30.20
CA HIS A 389 -7.24 -21.44 29.36
C HIS A 389 -6.97 -19.95 29.62
N LEU A 390 -6.93 -19.53 30.88
CA LEU A 390 -6.68 -18.14 31.25
C LEU A 390 -5.33 -17.63 30.72
N LEU A 391 -4.29 -18.46 30.79
CA LEU A 391 -2.95 -18.09 30.30
C LEU A 391 -2.95 -17.88 28.77
N ALA A 392 -3.64 -18.73 28.02
CA ALA A 392 -3.77 -18.57 26.57
C ALA A 392 -4.60 -17.34 26.19
N GLU A 393 -5.69 -17.07 26.89
CA GLU A 393 -6.52 -15.88 26.68
C GLU A 393 -5.74 -14.59 26.95
N ILE A 394 -4.99 -14.52 28.06
CA ILE A 394 -4.12 -13.38 28.38
C ILE A 394 -3.06 -13.19 27.29
N THR A 395 -2.46 -14.28 26.81
CA THR A 395 -1.45 -14.23 25.75
C THR A 395 -2.04 -13.68 24.44
N ALA A 396 -3.21 -14.18 24.03
CA ALA A 396 -3.91 -13.70 22.84
C ALA A 396 -4.29 -12.21 22.96
N PHE A 397 -4.81 -11.81 24.13
CA PHE A 397 -5.18 -10.42 24.41
C PHE A 397 -3.97 -9.47 24.39
N ALA A 398 -2.84 -9.88 24.96
CA ALA A 398 -1.60 -9.11 24.94
C ALA A 398 -1.10 -8.85 23.51
N ILE A 399 -1.20 -9.84 22.62
CA ILE A 399 -0.83 -9.69 21.19
C ILE A 399 -1.71 -8.64 20.51
N LEU A 400 -3.03 -8.67 20.77
CA LEU A 400 -3.97 -7.70 20.20
C LEU A 400 -3.73 -6.27 20.73
N ILE A 401 -3.43 -6.12 22.02
CA ILE A 401 -3.04 -4.82 22.60
C ILE A 401 -1.76 -4.29 21.94
N LEU A 402 -0.74 -5.14 21.75
CA LEU A 402 0.51 -4.73 21.13
C LEU A 402 0.29 -4.20 19.70
N ILE A 403 -0.61 -4.84 18.94
CA ILE A 403 -1.04 -4.38 17.60
C ILE A 403 -1.69 -2.98 17.67
N ALA A 404 -2.53 -2.72 18.67
CA ALA A 404 -3.18 -1.42 18.85
C ALA A 404 -2.20 -0.33 19.32
N LEU A 405 -1.35 -0.63 20.30
CA LEU A 405 -0.37 0.29 20.88
C LEU A 405 0.60 0.81 19.82
N MET A 406 1.04 -0.04 18.91
CA MET A 406 1.98 0.36 17.87
C MET A 406 1.42 1.44 16.93
N ARG A 407 0.13 1.39 16.61
CA ARG A 407 -0.53 2.45 15.84
C ARG A 407 -0.53 3.78 16.58
N TYR A 408 -0.74 3.72 17.89
CA TYR A 408 -0.67 4.89 18.76
C TYR A 408 0.75 5.48 18.82
N VAL A 409 1.78 4.63 18.96
CA VAL A 409 3.20 5.06 18.97
C VAL A 409 3.56 5.78 17.68
N CYS A 410 3.19 5.23 16.51
CA CYS A 410 3.42 5.91 15.23
C CYS A 410 2.76 7.30 15.20
N LYS A 411 1.49 7.40 15.61
CA LYS A 411 0.77 8.67 15.67
C LYS A 411 1.50 9.67 16.59
N PHE A 412 1.85 9.24 17.80
CA PHE A 412 2.55 10.07 18.77
C PHE A 412 3.89 10.61 18.24
N ALA A 413 4.68 9.75 17.57
CA ALA A 413 5.99 10.12 17.03
C ALA A 413 5.89 11.20 15.93
N TYR A 414 4.88 11.12 15.05
CA TYR A 414 4.61 12.15 14.06
C TYR A 414 4.12 13.46 14.71
N THR A 415 3.18 13.38 15.65
CA THR A 415 2.65 14.58 16.34
C THR A 415 3.72 15.36 17.09
N HIS A 416 4.70 14.67 17.68
CA HIS A 416 5.78 15.31 18.45
C HIS A 416 7.07 15.53 17.64
N ARG A 417 7.02 15.42 16.31
CA ARG A 417 8.16 15.66 15.40
C ARG A 417 9.42 14.83 15.73
N ILE A 418 9.24 13.64 16.31
CA ILE A 418 10.33 12.68 16.53
C ILE A 418 10.81 12.13 15.18
N ILE A 419 9.88 12.01 14.22
CA ILE A 419 10.15 11.71 12.81
C ILE A 419 10.06 13.04 12.04
N PRO A 420 11.17 13.55 11.47
CA PRO A 420 11.15 14.80 10.72
C PRO A 420 10.34 14.66 9.42
N GLU A 421 9.48 15.62 9.09
CA GLU A 421 8.59 15.59 7.90
C GLU A 421 9.34 15.67 6.54
N LYS A 422 10.67 15.53 6.51
CA LYS A 422 11.49 15.91 5.35
C LYS A 422 11.54 14.87 4.22
N THR A 423 11.14 13.62 4.44
CA THR A 423 11.28 12.58 3.42
C THR A 423 9.98 12.42 2.64
N LEU A 424 10.03 12.53 1.31
CA LEU A 424 8.89 12.28 0.39
C LEU A 424 8.17 10.95 0.65
N GLU A 425 8.86 9.94 1.17
CA GLU A 425 8.27 8.65 1.57
C GLU A 425 7.47 8.72 2.89
N GLU A 426 7.78 9.66 3.77
CA GLU A 426 7.21 9.81 5.12
C GLU A 426 5.90 10.63 5.10
N GLU A 427 5.82 11.66 4.26
CA GLU A 427 4.56 12.38 3.96
C GLU A 427 3.52 11.50 3.26
N GLN A 428 3.99 10.46 2.56
CA GLN A 428 3.13 9.45 1.93
C GLN A 428 2.60 8.39 2.91
N THR A 429 2.86 8.52 4.22
CA THR A 429 2.24 7.65 5.22
C THR A 429 0.80 8.07 5.53
N LEU A 430 0.02 7.14 6.07
CA LEU A 430 -1.38 7.41 6.44
C LEU A 430 -1.45 8.56 7.45
N VAL A 431 -0.54 8.56 8.42
CA VAL A 431 -0.47 9.58 9.48
C VAL A 431 -0.03 10.93 8.91
N GLY A 432 0.99 10.96 8.04
CA GLY A 432 1.42 12.19 7.37
C GLY A 432 0.30 12.85 6.55
N ARG A 433 -0.47 12.06 5.80
CA ARG A 433 -1.62 12.58 5.03
C ARG A 433 -2.74 13.15 5.89
N ASP A 434 -3.04 12.52 7.02
CA ASP A 434 -4.09 13.01 7.91
C ASP A 434 -3.69 14.34 8.55
N ILE A 435 -2.42 14.50 8.92
CA ILE A 435 -1.86 15.77 9.43
C ILE A 435 -1.93 16.86 8.34
N ILE A 436 -1.51 16.56 7.11
CA ILE A 436 -1.60 17.51 5.98
C ILE A 436 -3.03 17.97 5.77
N LYS A 437 -4.00 17.05 5.79
CA LYS A 437 -5.42 17.40 5.63
C LYS A 437 -5.96 18.26 6.77
N GLU A 438 -5.47 18.05 7.99
CA GLU A 438 -5.83 18.88 9.13
C GLU A 438 -5.28 20.30 8.95
N LYS A 439 -3.99 20.44 8.61
CA LYS A 439 -3.38 21.75 8.28
C LYS A 439 -4.13 22.50 7.18
N LEU A 440 -4.60 21.78 6.15
CA LEU A 440 -5.35 22.37 5.03
C LEU A 440 -6.77 22.84 5.41
N LYS A 441 -7.39 22.29 6.45
CA LYS A 441 -8.77 22.67 6.83
C LYS A 441 -8.87 24.06 7.43
N ASP A 442 -7.79 24.54 8.04
CA ASP A 442 -7.78 25.81 8.76
C ASP A 442 -7.49 27.00 7.83
N MET A 443 -7.12 26.74 6.57
CA MET A 443 -6.83 27.75 5.56
C MET A 443 -8.12 28.19 4.85
N ARG A 444 -8.32 29.51 4.69
CA ARG A 444 -9.41 30.06 3.85
C ARG A 444 -9.13 29.86 2.35
N CYS A 445 -7.87 30.02 1.96
CA CYS A 445 -7.43 29.79 0.58
C CYS A 445 -7.51 28.30 0.24
N LYS A 446 -8.02 27.98 -0.95
CA LYS A 446 -7.99 26.61 -1.47
C LYS A 446 -6.54 26.21 -1.81
N VAL A 447 -6.01 25.24 -1.07
CA VAL A 447 -4.67 24.67 -1.29
C VAL A 447 -4.74 23.16 -1.54
N GLU A 448 -4.01 22.70 -2.55
CA GLU A 448 -3.95 21.30 -2.98
C GLU A 448 -2.52 20.75 -2.86
N TRP A 449 -2.35 19.59 -2.24
CA TRP A 449 -1.07 18.90 -2.12
C TRP A 449 -0.79 17.99 -3.33
N LYS A 450 0.44 18.02 -3.85
CA LYS A 450 0.91 17.21 -4.99
C LYS A 450 0.02 17.34 -6.23
N ARG A 451 -0.19 18.59 -6.68
CA ARG A 451 -1.05 18.90 -7.82
C ARG A 451 -0.36 18.53 -9.14
N ASP A 452 -1.09 17.82 -10.01
CA ASP A 452 -0.69 17.60 -11.41
C ASP A 452 -0.92 18.89 -12.21
N MET A 453 0.15 19.41 -12.80
CA MET A 453 0.16 20.68 -13.52
C MET A 453 -0.14 20.55 -15.01
N LYS A 454 -0.37 19.34 -15.55
CA LYS A 454 -0.55 19.10 -17.00
C LYS A 454 -1.63 19.98 -17.64
N ARG A 455 -2.72 20.25 -16.93
CA ARG A 455 -3.82 21.10 -17.41
C ARG A 455 -3.69 22.57 -17.00
N LEU A 456 -2.59 22.93 -16.36
CA LEU A 456 -2.29 24.26 -15.80
C LEU A 456 -1.06 24.88 -16.47
N ASN A 457 -0.57 24.26 -17.55
CA ASN A 457 0.42 24.82 -18.46
C ASN A 457 0.04 24.47 -19.91
N THR A 458 0.12 25.42 -20.83
CA THR A 458 -0.39 25.21 -22.20
C THR A 458 0.51 24.32 -23.06
N LEU A 459 1.74 24.05 -22.63
CA LEU A 459 2.59 23.02 -23.22
C LEU A 459 2.11 21.60 -22.91
N GLY A 460 1.20 21.42 -21.94
CA GLY A 460 0.67 20.11 -21.59
C GLY A 460 1.72 19.18 -20.97
N LEU A 461 2.77 19.73 -20.36
CA LEU A 461 3.83 18.97 -19.72
C LEU A 461 3.33 18.39 -18.40
N ARG A 462 3.58 17.10 -18.18
CA ARG A 462 3.18 16.41 -16.95
C ARG A 462 4.26 16.56 -15.89
N VAL A 463 4.08 17.59 -15.06
CA VAL A 463 4.90 17.86 -13.87
C VAL A 463 4.00 18.02 -12.65
N PHE A 464 4.56 17.85 -11.46
CA PHE A 464 3.88 18.05 -10.18
C PHE A 464 4.46 19.25 -9.44
N CYS A 465 3.65 19.91 -8.63
CA CYS A 465 4.14 20.82 -7.59
C CYS A 465 3.81 20.28 -6.18
N ASP A 466 4.61 20.66 -5.18
CA ASP A 466 4.33 20.25 -3.80
C ASP A 466 2.99 20.82 -3.30
N TRP A 467 2.75 22.10 -3.55
CA TRP A 467 1.50 22.79 -3.21
C TRP A 467 0.99 23.66 -4.35
N TYR A 468 -0.32 23.66 -4.55
CA TYR A 468 -1.01 24.55 -5.50
C TYR A 468 -2.10 25.33 -4.78
N ALA A 469 -2.06 26.65 -4.83
CA ALA A 469 -2.99 27.54 -4.14
C ALA A 469 -3.73 28.45 -5.12
N THR A 470 -5.03 28.64 -4.90
CA THR A 470 -5.89 29.49 -5.74
C THR A 470 -6.64 30.50 -4.88
N PRO A 471 -5.99 31.57 -4.40
CA PRO A 471 -6.67 32.61 -3.63
C PRO A 471 -7.64 33.39 -4.52
N GLU A 472 -8.89 33.53 -4.07
CA GLU A 472 -9.96 34.20 -4.82
C GLU A 472 -10.06 35.71 -4.53
N ASN A 473 -9.33 36.19 -3.52
CA ASN A 473 -9.27 37.59 -3.07
C ASN A 473 -7.91 37.92 -2.41
N GLU A 474 -7.65 39.20 -2.16
CA GLU A 474 -6.37 39.66 -1.59
C GLU A 474 -6.16 39.17 -0.15
N GLU A 475 -7.23 38.99 0.62
CA GLU A 475 -7.18 38.50 2.00
C GLU A 475 -6.68 37.04 2.06
N GLU A 476 -7.18 36.17 1.19
CA GLU A 476 -6.74 34.78 1.07
C GLU A 476 -5.28 34.69 0.61
N LEU A 477 -4.89 35.52 -0.36
CA LEU A 477 -3.50 35.58 -0.82
C LEU A 477 -2.58 36.04 0.31
N ARG A 478 -2.98 37.08 1.07
CA ARG A 478 -2.23 37.58 2.22
C ARG A 478 -2.10 36.53 3.33
N GLU A 479 -3.16 35.80 3.65
CA GLU A 479 -3.11 34.68 4.61
C GLU A 479 -2.12 33.61 4.17
N LEU A 480 -2.17 33.21 2.89
CA LEU A 480 -1.24 32.22 2.34
C LEU A 480 0.22 32.67 2.45
N LEU A 481 0.51 33.92 2.08
CA LEU A 481 1.88 34.47 2.09
C LEU A 481 2.44 34.63 3.51
N LEU A 482 1.58 34.94 4.50
CA LEU A 482 1.97 35.12 5.90
C LEU A 482 1.94 33.82 6.73
N SER A 483 1.41 32.72 6.18
CA SER A 483 1.36 31.43 6.88
C SER A 483 2.76 30.91 7.19
N PRO A 484 3.06 30.49 8.45
CA PRO A 484 4.36 29.94 8.81
C PRO A 484 4.79 28.73 7.99
N ASP A 485 3.82 27.97 7.46
CA ASP A 485 4.09 26.78 6.65
C ASP A 485 4.52 27.15 5.22
N PHE A 486 3.91 28.18 4.60
CA PHE A 486 4.16 28.55 3.20
C PHE A 486 5.14 29.73 3.03
N SER A 487 5.27 30.59 4.04
CA SER A 487 6.20 31.73 4.04
C SER A 487 7.65 31.36 3.71
N PRO A 488 8.25 30.26 4.24
CA PRO A 488 9.63 29.88 3.91
C PRO A 488 9.77 29.13 2.57
N MET A 489 8.67 28.71 1.94
CA MET A 489 8.72 27.93 0.70
C MET A 489 9.04 28.80 -0.51
N ASN A 490 9.68 28.20 -1.52
CA ASN A 490 9.81 28.79 -2.84
C ASN A 490 8.42 29.01 -3.46
N LYS A 491 8.20 30.16 -4.10
CA LYS A 491 6.89 30.61 -4.60
C LYS A 491 6.96 30.84 -6.11
N LEU A 492 6.02 30.26 -6.85
CA LEU A 492 5.84 30.54 -8.27
C LEU A 492 4.44 31.12 -8.49
N ILE A 493 4.37 32.34 -9.05
CA ILE A 493 3.10 32.95 -9.43
C ILE A 493 2.75 32.55 -10.85
N THR A 494 1.53 32.06 -11.07
CA THR A 494 1.07 31.59 -12.38
C THR A 494 -0.29 32.17 -12.77
N GLY A 495 -0.48 32.46 -14.06
CA GLY A 495 -1.81 32.59 -14.67
C GLY A 495 -2.29 31.22 -15.18
N SER A 496 -2.76 31.17 -16.43
CA SER A 496 -3.09 29.92 -17.14
C SER A 496 -1.88 29.07 -17.58
N GLY A 497 -0.66 29.50 -17.25
CA GLY A 497 0.58 28.83 -17.65
C GLY A 497 0.86 28.86 -19.15
N SER A 498 0.40 29.90 -19.86
CA SER A 498 0.57 30.06 -21.31
C SER A 498 1.97 30.47 -21.77
N ASN A 499 2.85 30.84 -20.85
CA ASN A 499 4.22 31.30 -21.12
C ASN A 499 5.26 30.67 -20.17
N LEU A 500 5.03 29.42 -19.74
CA LEU A 500 5.91 28.70 -18.80
C LEU A 500 6.39 27.39 -19.43
N LEU A 501 7.68 27.09 -19.27
CA LEU A 501 8.30 25.81 -19.60
C LEU A 501 8.87 25.19 -18.32
N PHE A 502 8.21 24.15 -17.79
CA PHE A 502 8.71 23.39 -16.65
C PHE A 502 9.75 22.38 -17.09
N THR A 503 10.93 22.41 -16.46
CA THR A 503 12.01 21.44 -16.71
C THR A 503 11.92 20.20 -15.82
N ASP A 504 11.41 20.36 -14.60
CA ASP A 504 11.19 19.31 -13.61
C ASP A 504 9.95 19.63 -12.74
N ASP A 505 9.65 18.77 -11.77
CA ASP A 505 8.68 19.02 -10.70
C ASP A 505 9.05 20.30 -9.91
N PHE A 506 8.04 21.09 -9.53
CA PHE A 506 8.25 22.32 -8.77
C PHE A 506 8.20 22.07 -7.26
N HIS A 507 9.35 22.21 -6.60
CA HIS A 507 9.49 22.07 -5.15
C HIS A 507 9.18 23.38 -4.43
N GLY A 508 7.93 23.56 -4.01
CA GLY A 508 7.43 24.76 -3.37
C GLY A 508 5.92 24.94 -3.52
N VAL A 509 5.46 26.18 -3.43
CA VAL A 509 4.05 26.54 -3.65
C VAL A 509 3.87 27.30 -4.97
N VAL A 510 2.99 26.77 -5.82
CA VAL A 510 2.49 27.45 -7.02
C VAL A 510 1.22 28.19 -6.65
N ILE A 511 1.16 29.49 -6.91
CA ILE A 511 0.05 30.36 -6.55
C ILE A 511 -0.58 30.90 -7.83
N HIS A 512 -1.87 30.65 -8.02
CA HIS A 512 -2.67 31.22 -9.09
C HIS A 512 -3.66 32.24 -8.51
N PRO A 513 -3.37 33.56 -8.59
CA PRO A 513 -4.30 34.59 -8.13
C PRO A 513 -5.60 34.53 -8.96
N ASP A 514 -6.67 34.00 -8.38
CA ASP A 514 -7.92 33.67 -9.08
C ASP A 514 -9.02 34.72 -8.86
N MET A 515 -8.64 35.97 -8.57
CA MET A 515 -9.58 37.08 -8.49
C MET A 515 -10.23 37.29 -9.87
N LYS A 516 -11.55 37.11 -9.95
CA LYS A 516 -12.32 37.12 -11.21
C LYS A 516 -13.29 38.29 -11.36
N ASP A 517 -13.33 39.21 -10.40
CA ASP A 517 -14.24 40.34 -10.49
C ASP A 517 -13.78 41.40 -11.51
N ILE A 518 -14.74 41.97 -12.24
CA ILE A 518 -14.57 43.06 -13.19
C ILE A 518 -15.50 44.18 -12.78
N ARG A 519 -14.98 45.39 -12.56
CA ARG A 519 -15.76 46.55 -12.09
C ARG A 519 -15.31 47.85 -12.75
N ILE A 520 -16.26 48.73 -13.03
CA ILE A 520 -15.95 50.11 -13.40
C ILE A 520 -15.48 50.83 -12.14
N SER A 521 -14.21 51.24 -12.15
CA SER A 521 -13.57 51.98 -11.05
C SER A 521 -13.69 53.50 -11.20
N GLY A 522 -14.00 53.97 -12.42
CA GLY A 522 -14.24 55.36 -12.74
C GLY A 522 -14.74 55.53 -14.17
N GLU A 523 -15.34 56.67 -14.46
CA GLU A 523 -15.89 57.02 -15.77
C GLU A 523 -15.82 58.53 -15.96
N ASP A 524 -15.41 58.97 -17.14
CA ASP A 524 -15.46 60.38 -17.57
C ASP A 524 -16.13 60.50 -18.95
N GLU A 525 -16.18 61.68 -19.56
CA GLU A 525 -16.84 61.89 -20.86
C GLU A 525 -16.23 61.04 -21.99
N LYS A 526 -14.94 60.71 -21.92
CA LYS A 526 -14.19 60.04 -22.99
C LYS A 526 -13.83 58.59 -22.66
N TYR A 527 -13.61 58.27 -21.39
CA TYR A 527 -13.02 57.03 -20.95
C TYR A 527 -13.86 56.27 -19.91
N ILE A 528 -13.67 54.96 -19.89
CA ILE A 528 -14.10 54.03 -18.84
C ILE A 528 -12.84 53.44 -18.21
N TYR A 529 -12.74 53.48 -16.88
CA TYR A 529 -11.65 52.89 -16.12
C TYR A 529 -12.10 51.55 -15.55
N LEU A 530 -11.71 50.46 -16.19
CA LEU A 530 -12.15 49.11 -15.88
C LEU A 530 -11.09 48.38 -15.05
N ARG A 531 -11.40 48.09 -13.78
CA ARG A 531 -10.56 47.29 -12.89
C ARG A 531 -10.94 45.83 -13.03
N ALA A 532 -9.99 44.98 -13.40
CA ALA A 532 -10.19 43.54 -13.60
C ALA A 532 -9.22 42.73 -12.74
N GLY A 533 -9.73 41.67 -12.11
CA GLY A 533 -8.94 40.74 -11.29
C GLY A 533 -7.93 39.94 -12.10
N ALA A 534 -6.82 39.56 -11.45
CA ALA A 534 -5.69 38.90 -12.09
C ALA A 534 -6.05 37.53 -12.72
N GLY A 535 -7.06 36.85 -12.18
CA GLY A 535 -7.54 35.53 -12.63
C GLY A 535 -8.57 35.58 -13.76
N VAL A 536 -9.02 36.77 -14.16
CA VAL A 536 -9.92 36.94 -15.31
C VAL A 536 -9.23 36.43 -16.57
N ASP A 537 -9.91 35.60 -17.36
CA ASP A 537 -9.42 35.17 -18.68
C ASP A 537 -9.25 36.38 -19.60
N TRP A 538 -8.09 36.46 -20.26
CA TRP A 538 -7.76 37.64 -21.07
C TRP A 538 -8.73 37.84 -22.24
N ASP A 539 -8.99 36.80 -23.02
CA ASP A 539 -9.82 36.96 -24.22
C ASP A 539 -11.29 37.22 -23.88
N PHE A 540 -11.75 36.66 -22.76
CA PHE A 540 -13.04 37.03 -22.17
C PHE A 540 -13.11 38.52 -21.81
N LEU A 541 -12.07 39.10 -21.22
CA LEU A 541 -12.05 40.55 -20.94
C LEU A 541 -12.12 41.35 -22.25
N VAL A 542 -11.37 40.96 -23.28
CA VAL A 542 -11.41 41.63 -24.58
C VAL A 542 -12.83 41.60 -25.15
N GLU A 543 -13.47 40.43 -25.20
CA GLU A 543 -14.86 40.27 -25.61
C GLU A 543 -15.81 41.17 -24.81
N TYR A 544 -15.71 41.11 -23.47
CA TYR A 544 -16.52 41.88 -22.54
C TYR A 544 -16.49 43.38 -22.83
N THR A 545 -15.31 43.91 -23.16
CA THR A 545 -15.11 45.33 -23.49
C THR A 545 -15.61 45.68 -24.89
N THR A 546 -15.33 44.84 -25.90
CA THR A 546 -15.76 45.08 -27.28
C THR A 546 -17.27 45.02 -27.43
N ASP A 547 -17.95 44.11 -26.74
CA ASP A 547 -19.42 43.99 -26.74
C ASP A 547 -20.12 45.22 -26.17
N ARG A 548 -19.41 45.99 -25.33
CA ARG A 548 -19.90 47.24 -24.72
C ARG A 548 -19.49 48.49 -25.51
N GLY A 549 -18.82 48.32 -26.65
CA GLY A 549 -18.33 49.43 -27.46
C GLY A 549 -17.13 50.17 -26.86
N TRP A 550 -16.45 49.59 -25.86
CA TRP A 550 -15.28 50.20 -25.23
C TRP A 550 -14.02 49.73 -25.96
N GLY A 551 -13.39 50.61 -26.73
CA GLY A 551 -12.22 50.23 -27.53
C GLY A 551 -10.88 50.46 -26.83
N GLY A 552 -9.87 49.76 -27.36
CA GLY A 552 -8.48 49.76 -26.92
C GLY A 552 -7.87 48.35 -26.79
N LEU A 553 -8.68 47.29 -26.73
CA LEU A 553 -8.21 45.91 -26.52
C LEU A 553 -8.45 44.97 -27.70
N GLU A 554 -9.22 45.38 -28.71
CA GLU A 554 -9.69 44.54 -29.82
C GLU A 554 -8.55 43.90 -30.63
N ASN A 555 -7.41 44.59 -30.81
CA ASN A 555 -6.22 44.05 -31.48
C ASN A 555 -5.51 42.94 -30.68
N LEU A 556 -5.79 42.84 -29.37
CA LEU A 556 -5.23 41.85 -28.45
C LEU A 556 -6.13 40.62 -28.27
N SER A 557 -7.12 40.45 -29.13
CA SER A 557 -8.05 39.32 -29.12
C SER A 557 -7.32 37.98 -29.29
N LEU A 558 -7.85 36.94 -28.64
CA LEU A 558 -7.41 35.54 -28.65
C LEU A 558 -5.96 35.33 -28.19
N ILE A 559 -5.44 36.21 -27.32
CA ILE A 559 -4.19 35.97 -26.60
C ILE A 559 -4.49 35.07 -25.38
N PRO A 560 -3.87 33.87 -25.25
CA PRO A 560 -4.10 33.02 -24.09
C PRO A 560 -3.45 33.62 -22.83
N GLY A 561 -4.14 33.57 -21.70
CA GLY A 561 -3.60 34.11 -20.46
C GLY A 561 -4.68 34.59 -19.51
N CYS A 562 -4.24 35.08 -18.36
CA CYS A 562 -5.08 35.81 -17.44
C CYS A 562 -4.66 37.28 -17.43
N VAL A 563 -5.57 38.16 -17.04
CA VAL A 563 -5.36 39.62 -16.97
C VAL A 563 -4.11 39.98 -16.17
N GLY A 564 -3.84 39.29 -15.05
CA GLY A 564 -2.68 39.56 -14.21
C GLY A 564 -1.32 39.33 -14.91
N ALA A 565 -1.29 38.49 -15.94
CA ALA A 565 -0.09 38.25 -16.75
C ALA A 565 0.10 39.26 -17.88
N SER A 566 -0.93 40.03 -18.25
CA SER A 566 -0.87 41.00 -19.35
C SER A 566 0.21 42.09 -19.17
N PRO A 567 0.40 42.71 -17.97
CA PRO A 567 1.47 43.69 -17.79
C PRO A 567 2.86 43.06 -17.73
N VAL A 568 2.99 41.79 -17.30
CA VAL A 568 4.30 41.18 -17.01
C VAL A 568 5.21 41.20 -18.24
N GLN A 569 4.66 40.82 -19.39
CA GLN A 569 5.38 40.86 -20.66
C GLN A 569 4.83 41.90 -21.62
N ASN A 570 4.06 42.89 -21.15
CA ASN A 570 3.39 43.88 -21.98
C ASN A 570 2.82 43.25 -23.28
N ILE A 571 1.82 42.37 -23.11
CA ILE A 571 1.31 41.57 -24.24
C ILE A 571 0.93 42.48 -25.40
N GLY A 572 1.21 42.06 -26.62
CA GLY A 572 1.00 42.89 -27.79
C GLY A 572 0.80 42.08 -29.06
N ALA A 573 -0.12 42.53 -29.90
CA ALA A 573 -0.44 41.91 -31.17
C ALA A 573 -1.05 42.95 -32.12
N TYR A 574 -0.83 42.76 -33.42
CA TYR A 574 -1.47 43.55 -34.48
C TYR A 574 -1.40 45.08 -34.30
N GLY A 575 -0.25 45.60 -33.85
CA GLY A 575 -0.02 47.04 -33.72
C GLY A 575 -0.46 47.67 -32.40
N ALA A 576 -1.00 46.88 -31.45
CA ALA A 576 -1.34 47.34 -30.11
C ALA A 576 -0.55 46.58 -29.03
N GLU A 577 -0.36 47.23 -27.88
CA GLU A 577 0.23 46.66 -26.67
C GLU A 577 -0.63 46.95 -25.44
N ALA A 578 -0.58 46.09 -24.42
CA ALA A 578 -1.39 46.26 -23.21
C ALA A 578 -1.12 47.61 -22.51
N LYS A 579 0.12 48.09 -22.53
CA LYS A 579 0.49 49.40 -21.97
C LYS A 579 -0.33 50.58 -22.52
N ASP A 580 -0.89 50.46 -23.73
CA ASP A 580 -1.61 51.54 -24.39
C ASP A 580 -2.95 51.83 -23.69
N THR A 581 -3.45 50.85 -22.93
CA THR A 581 -4.70 50.94 -22.16
C THR A 581 -4.51 50.77 -20.66
N ILE A 582 -3.42 50.18 -20.17
CA ILE A 582 -3.19 50.06 -18.73
C ILE A 582 -3.02 51.45 -18.10
N GLU A 583 -3.79 51.71 -17.03
CA GLU A 583 -3.67 52.90 -16.19
C GLU A 583 -2.85 52.60 -14.93
N SER A 584 -3.13 51.46 -14.27
CA SER A 584 -2.42 51.02 -13.07
C SER A 584 -2.48 49.50 -12.85
N VAL A 585 -1.50 48.98 -12.09
CA VAL A 585 -1.37 47.58 -11.68
C VAL A 585 -1.27 47.49 -10.16
N GLU A 586 -2.13 46.68 -9.55
CA GLU A 586 -2.10 46.36 -8.11
C GLU A 586 -1.43 45.01 -7.89
N TYR A 587 -0.60 44.91 -6.85
CA TYR A 587 0.04 43.65 -6.46
C TYR A 587 0.29 43.57 -4.96
N LEU A 588 0.50 42.34 -4.49
CA LEU A 588 1.07 42.07 -3.17
C LEU A 588 2.54 41.66 -3.30
N GLU A 589 3.39 42.15 -2.40
CA GLU A 589 4.75 41.64 -2.23
C GLU A 589 4.71 40.23 -1.63
N LEU A 590 5.52 39.30 -2.16
CA LEU A 590 5.55 37.91 -1.68
C LEU A 590 6.16 37.80 -0.28
N GLU A 591 7.00 38.77 0.08
CA GLU A 591 7.51 38.96 1.44
C GLU A 591 6.66 40.01 2.15
N GLY A 592 6.20 39.71 3.37
CA GLY A 592 5.38 40.64 4.17
C GLY A 592 3.94 40.87 3.69
N ALA A 593 3.59 40.45 2.47
CA ALA A 593 2.25 40.57 1.90
C ALA A 593 1.74 42.02 1.84
N GLU A 594 2.64 42.98 1.60
CA GLU A 594 2.30 44.40 1.49
C GLU A 594 1.63 44.71 0.16
N LYS A 595 0.56 45.51 0.21
CA LYS A 595 -0.16 45.95 -0.99
C LYS A 595 0.48 47.19 -1.60
N ARG A 596 0.70 47.16 -2.90
CA ARG A 596 1.26 48.26 -3.69
C ARG A 596 0.43 48.48 -4.95
N VAL A 597 0.52 49.70 -5.48
CA VAL A 597 -0.09 50.10 -6.76
C VAL A 597 0.96 50.83 -7.58
N LEU A 598 1.18 50.39 -8.82
CA LEU A 598 2.03 51.08 -9.79
C LEU A 598 1.18 51.71 -10.88
N LYS A 599 1.49 52.95 -11.25
CA LYS A 599 0.94 53.56 -12.46
C LYS A 599 1.62 52.99 -13.68
N ALA A 600 0.98 53.10 -14.84
CA ALA A 600 1.54 52.63 -16.10
C ALA A 600 2.92 53.24 -16.42
N SER A 601 3.14 54.52 -16.07
CA SER A 601 4.43 55.21 -16.21
C SER A 601 5.56 54.53 -15.43
N ASP A 602 5.23 53.90 -14.31
CA ASP A 602 6.19 53.33 -13.36
C ASP A 602 6.41 51.83 -13.62
N CYS A 603 5.63 51.23 -14.53
CA CYS A 603 5.75 49.82 -14.90
C CYS A 603 6.92 49.55 -15.86
N ALA A 604 7.60 50.60 -16.35
CA ALA A 604 8.73 50.51 -17.28
C ALA A 604 8.46 49.60 -18.50
N PHE A 605 7.29 49.76 -19.13
CA PHE A 605 6.89 48.91 -20.25
C PHE A 605 7.80 49.05 -21.48
N GLY A 606 8.26 47.91 -22.00
CA GLY A 606 9.04 47.79 -23.22
C GLY A 606 8.48 46.72 -24.17
N TYR A 607 9.19 46.44 -25.26
CA TYR A 607 8.82 45.35 -26.17
C TYR A 607 9.00 44.00 -25.46
N ARG A 608 7.89 43.34 -25.13
CA ARG A 608 7.87 42.08 -24.36
C ARG A 608 8.51 42.17 -22.97
N ASP A 609 8.47 43.36 -22.37
CA ASP A 609 9.20 43.65 -21.14
C ASP A 609 8.46 44.61 -20.20
N SER A 610 8.79 44.52 -18.90
CA SER A 610 8.29 45.39 -17.84
C SER A 610 9.14 45.25 -16.58
N ILE A 611 8.91 46.12 -15.59
CA ILE A 611 9.50 46.01 -14.26
C ILE A 611 9.23 44.65 -13.58
N PHE A 612 8.13 43.97 -13.92
CA PHE A 612 7.76 42.65 -13.38
C PHE A 612 8.63 41.50 -13.92
N LYS A 613 9.33 41.71 -15.04
CA LYS A 613 10.35 40.79 -15.56
C LYS A 613 11.77 41.16 -15.14
N GLY A 614 11.97 42.41 -14.71
CA GLY A 614 13.21 42.91 -14.13
C GLY A 614 13.18 42.90 -12.60
N GLU A 615 13.15 44.09 -12.00
CA GLU A 615 13.37 44.31 -10.56
C GLU A 615 12.39 43.57 -9.65
N LEU A 616 11.14 43.40 -10.08
CA LEU A 616 10.06 42.75 -9.31
C LEU A 616 9.89 41.27 -9.65
N LYS A 617 10.73 40.69 -10.52
CA LYS A 617 10.65 39.27 -10.89
C LYS A 617 10.79 38.38 -9.66
N GLY A 618 9.80 37.51 -9.44
CA GLY A 618 9.78 36.57 -8.31
C GLY A 618 9.56 37.22 -6.94
N LYS A 619 9.18 38.50 -6.88
CA LYS A 619 8.96 39.24 -5.63
C LYS A 619 7.52 39.67 -5.40
N VAL A 620 6.67 39.61 -6.42
CA VAL A 620 5.30 40.13 -6.34
C VAL A 620 4.28 39.19 -6.99
N ALA A 621 3.02 39.28 -6.53
CA ALA A 621 1.84 38.68 -7.15
C ALA A 621 0.85 39.78 -7.54
N ILE A 622 0.62 39.94 -8.84
CA ILE A 622 -0.36 40.90 -9.37
C ILE A 622 -1.77 40.43 -8.99
N THR A 623 -2.58 41.33 -8.45
CA THR A 623 -3.95 41.05 -7.99
C THR A 623 -4.99 41.68 -8.91
N TYR A 624 -4.76 42.90 -9.38
CA TYR A 624 -5.69 43.63 -10.26
C TYR A 624 -4.97 44.48 -11.29
N VAL A 625 -5.59 44.69 -12.45
CA VAL A 625 -5.14 45.62 -13.49
C VAL A 625 -6.29 46.55 -13.84
N THR A 626 -6.02 47.84 -13.92
CA THR A 626 -7.00 48.85 -14.33
C THR A 626 -6.69 49.33 -15.74
N PHE A 627 -7.67 49.22 -16.64
CA PHE A 627 -7.57 49.65 -18.03
C PHE A 627 -8.40 50.92 -18.27
N ARG A 628 -7.82 51.90 -18.96
CA ARG A 628 -8.49 53.09 -19.48
C ARG A 628 -8.92 52.85 -20.92
N LEU A 629 -10.22 52.65 -21.13
CA LEU A 629 -10.83 52.29 -22.42
C LEU A 629 -11.61 53.46 -23.01
N THR A 630 -11.61 53.61 -24.33
CA THR A 630 -12.31 54.72 -25.02
C THR A 630 -13.78 54.41 -25.31
N LYS A 631 -14.67 55.38 -25.05
CA LYS A 631 -16.11 55.29 -25.39
C LYS A 631 -16.41 55.52 -26.87
N THR A 632 -15.56 56.29 -27.56
CA THR A 632 -15.64 56.57 -29.00
C THR A 632 -14.33 56.13 -29.66
N PRO A 633 -14.18 54.82 -29.92
CA PRO A 633 -12.90 54.26 -30.32
C PRO A 633 -12.53 54.59 -31.77
N VAL A 634 -11.22 54.74 -32.01
CA VAL A 634 -10.63 54.77 -33.34
C VAL A 634 -9.96 53.42 -33.57
N ILE A 635 -10.38 52.71 -34.61
CA ILE A 635 -9.83 51.37 -34.91
C ILE A 635 -8.34 51.46 -35.28
N ASN A 636 -7.54 50.52 -34.74
CA ASN A 636 -6.14 50.38 -35.12
C ASN A 636 -6.01 49.36 -36.27
N ILE A 637 -5.63 49.86 -37.44
CA ILE A 637 -5.44 49.08 -38.67
C ILE A 637 -4.00 49.14 -39.18
N ASP A 638 -3.02 49.39 -38.32
CA ASP A 638 -1.61 49.55 -38.71
C ASP A 638 -0.97 48.24 -39.19
N TYR A 639 -1.56 47.10 -38.85
CA TYR A 639 -1.06 45.80 -39.25
C TYR A 639 -1.66 45.36 -40.60
N ALA A 640 -0.80 45.18 -41.61
CA ALA A 640 -1.21 44.97 -43.01
C ALA A 640 -2.28 43.89 -43.22
N ASP A 641 -2.20 42.75 -42.53
CA ASP A 641 -3.19 41.67 -42.66
C ASP A 641 -4.57 42.08 -42.13
N VAL A 642 -4.60 42.91 -41.08
CA VAL A 642 -5.85 43.45 -40.51
C VAL A 642 -6.42 44.51 -41.44
N THR A 643 -5.58 45.41 -41.96
CA THR A 643 -5.97 46.41 -42.97
C THR A 643 -6.61 45.74 -44.20
N ALA A 644 -5.97 44.70 -44.73
CA ALA A 644 -6.42 44.00 -45.92
C ALA A 644 -7.73 43.23 -45.69
N ALA A 645 -7.91 42.64 -44.50
CA ALA A 645 -9.15 41.92 -44.17
C ALA A 645 -10.33 42.87 -43.92
N LEU A 646 -10.08 44.08 -43.40
CA LEU A 646 -11.11 45.09 -43.13
C LEU A 646 -11.47 45.96 -44.35
N SER A 647 -10.66 45.98 -45.41
CA SER A 647 -10.88 46.85 -46.57
C SER A 647 -12.20 46.60 -47.31
N SER A 648 -12.82 45.44 -47.10
CA SER A 648 -14.12 45.05 -47.67
C SER A 648 -15.33 45.50 -46.82
N ILE A 649 -15.10 46.05 -45.63
CA ILE A 649 -16.15 46.44 -44.68
C ILE A 649 -16.32 47.97 -44.69
N PRO A 650 -17.50 48.49 -45.07
CA PRO A 650 -17.78 49.92 -44.98
C PRO A 650 -17.87 50.34 -43.50
N SER A 651 -17.00 51.27 -43.07
CA SER A 651 -16.93 51.80 -41.68
C SER A 651 -16.80 50.72 -40.59
N PRO A 652 -15.65 50.02 -40.51
CA PRO A 652 -15.48 48.92 -39.57
C PRO A 652 -15.52 49.36 -38.11
N SER A 653 -16.14 48.54 -37.26
CA SER A 653 -16.23 48.72 -35.81
C SER A 653 -15.10 47.98 -35.06
N ILE A 654 -14.94 48.23 -33.75
CA ILE A 654 -14.02 47.43 -32.91
C ILE A 654 -14.39 45.95 -32.85
N SER A 655 -15.68 45.61 -33.00
CA SER A 655 -16.14 44.22 -33.09
C SER A 655 -15.69 43.56 -34.39
N ASP A 656 -15.64 44.30 -35.50
CA ASP A 656 -15.07 43.82 -36.77
C ASP A 656 -13.57 43.57 -36.66
N VAL A 657 -12.83 44.47 -36.00
CA VAL A 657 -11.40 44.29 -35.72
C VAL A 657 -11.16 43.02 -34.90
N ARG A 658 -11.89 42.83 -33.79
CA ARG A 658 -11.80 41.61 -32.97
C ARG A 658 -12.06 40.35 -33.79
N ARG A 659 -13.12 40.34 -34.61
CA ARG A 659 -13.47 39.21 -35.47
C ARG A 659 -12.33 38.87 -36.44
N VAL A 660 -11.84 39.87 -37.18
CA VAL A 660 -10.74 39.71 -38.14
C VAL A 660 -9.47 39.22 -37.45
N VAL A 661 -9.09 39.81 -36.31
CA VAL A 661 -7.91 39.39 -35.53
C VAL A 661 -8.05 37.93 -35.09
N THR A 662 -9.23 37.54 -34.61
CA THR A 662 -9.51 36.16 -34.20
C THR A 662 -9.39 35.17 -35.36
N GLU A 663 -9.94 35.51 -36.53
CA GLU A 663 -9.82 34.72 -37.76
C GLU A 663 -8.36 34.56 -38.19
N ILE A 664 -7.58 35.64 -38.22
CA ILE A 664 -6.15 35.60 -38.58
C ILE A 664 -5.37 34.74 -37.59
N ARG A 665 -5.63 34.87 -36.28
CA ARG A 665 -4.94 34.08 -35.25
C ARG A 665 -5.23 32.59 -35.36
N ARG A 666 -6.50 32.20 -35.51
CA ARG A 666 -6.90 30.79 -35.70
C ARG A 666 -6.30 30.18 -36.97
N ALA A 667 -6.10 30.97 -38.01
CA ALA A 667 -5.46 30.49 -39.23
C ALA A 667 -3.95 30.22 -39.07
N LYS A 668 -3.27 30.97 -38.19
CA LYS A 668 -1.80 30.97 -38.07
C LYS A 668 -1.24 30.22 -36.86
N LEU A 669 -1.97 30.20 -35.75
CA LEU A 669 -1.49 29.69 -34.47
C LEU A 669 -2.18 28.37 -34.11
N PRO A 670 -1.44 27.36 -33.67
CA PRO A 670 -2.02 26.10 -33.22
C PRO A 670 -2.75 26.29 -31.88
N ASP A 671 -3.90 25.64 -31.74
CA ASP A 671 -4.64 25.62 -30.48
C ASP A 671 -3.91 24.76 -29.43
N PRO A 672 -3.51 25.33 -28.27
CA PRO A 672 -2.84 24.59 -27.21
C PRO A 672 -3.66 23.42 -26.65
N SER A 673 -4.99 23.43 -26.80
CA SER A 673 -5.86 22.33 -26.39
C SER A 673 -5.77 21.11 -27.32
N VAL A 674 -5.30 21.32 -28.56
CA VAL A 674 -5.08 20.27 -29.56
C VAL A 674 -3.63 19.77 -29.52
N VAL A 675 -2.67 20.69 -29.47
CA VAL A 675 -1.24 20.36 -29.37
C VAL A 675 -0.55 21.40 -28.49
N GLY A 676 0.18 20.92 -27.47
CA GLY A 676 0.78 21.77 -26.47
C GLY A 676 1.73 22.79 -27.09
N ASN A 677 1.59 24.06 -26.74
CA ASN A 677 2.47 25.13 -27.18
C ASN A 677 2.36 26.33 -26.22
N ALA A 678 3.36 27.21 -26.23
CA ALA A 678 3.40 28.45 -25.44
C ALA A 678 3.37 29.70 -26.34
N GLY A 679 2.73 29.60 -27.51
CA GLY A 679 2.78 30.66 -28.52
C GLY A 679 4.18 30.79 -29.15
N SER A 680 4.58 32.02 -29.45
CA SER A 680 5.92 32.30 -29.97
C SER A 680 6.97 31.96 -28.92
N PHE A 681 7.82 30.98 -29.22
CA PHE A 681 8.84 30.52 -28.28
C PHE A 681 9.99 31.51 -28.14
N PHE A 682 10.32 32.24 -29.22
CA PHE A 682 11.42 33.21 -29.27
C PHE A 682 10.91 34.64 -29.51
N LYS A 683 11.63 35.62 -28.95
CA LYS A 683 11.47 37.02 -29.32
C LYS A 683 12.03 37.26 -30.72
N ASN A 684 11.52 38.29 -31.39
CA ASN A 684 12.20 38.82 -32.58
C ASN A 684 13.45 39.60 -32.16
N PRO A 685 14.65 39.24 -32.66
CA PRO A 685 15.88 39.91 -32.28
C PRO A 685 15.94 41.33 -32.84
N VAL A 686 16.56 42.22 -32.08
CA VAL A 686 16.91 43.60 -32.48
C VAL A 686 18.39 43.63 -32.78
N ILE A 687 18.75 43.94 -34.03
CA ILE A 687 20.12 43.90 -34.56
C ILE A 687 20.48 45.24 -35.22
N SER A 688 21.75 45.41 -35.58
CA SER A 688 22.17 46.60 -36.33
C SER A 688 21.57 46.59 -37.74
N LEU A 689 21.25 47.79 -38.25
CA LEU A 689 20.73 47.96 -39.61
C LEU A 689 21.73 47.49 -40.67
N GLU A 690 23.02 47.60 -40.40
CA GLU A 690 24.09 47.12 -41.27
C GLU A 690 24.06 45.60 -41.44
N LEU A 691 23.99 44.85 -40.33
CA LEU A 691 23.88 43.38 -40.35
C LEU A 691 22.58 42.93 -41.03
N ALA A 692 21.46 43.61 -40.75
CA ALA A 692 20.20 43.26 -41.39
C ALA A 692 20.24 43.45 -42.91
N LYS A 693 20.88 44.53 -43.39
CA LYS A 693 21.04 44.79 -44.83
C LYS A 693 22.00 43.82 -45.50
N SER A 694 23.07 43.38 -44.84
CA SER A 694 23.97 42.35 -45.41
C SER A 694 23.23 41.03 -45.58
N ILE A 695 22.45 40.59 -44.57
CA ILE A 695 21.63 39.38 -44.67
C ILE A 695 20.56 39.53 -45.75
N GLN A 696 19.91 40.69 -45.86
CA GLN A 696 18.87 40.96 -46.86
C GLN A 696 19.42 40.97 -48.30
N ALA A 697 20.69 41.35 -48.51
CA ALA A 697 21.31 41.32 -49.83
C ALA A 697 21.42 39.88 -50.38
N GLU A 698 21.74 38.93 -49.51
CA GLU A 698 21.77 37.50 -49.84
C GLU A 698 20.37 36.85 -49.78
N ASN A 699 19.43 37.46 -49.04
CA ASN A 699 18.10 36.94 -48.80
C ASN A 699 17.02 38.04 -48.99
N PRO A 700 16.63 38.37 -50.24
CA PRO A 700 15.75 39.50 -50.54
C PRO A 700 14.35 39.44 -49.92
N THR A 701 13.92 38.27 -49.43
CA THR A 701 12.61 38.08 -48.79
C THR A 701 12.60 38.47 -47.30
N LEU A 702 13.77 38.74 -46.70
CA LEU A 702 13.86 39.20 -45.32
C LEU A 702 13.18 40.56 -45.17
N LYS A 703 12.21 40.65 -44.26
CA LYS A 703 11.59 41.92 -43.86
C LYS A 703 12.38 42.54 -42.72
N ILE A 704 12.63 43.85 -42.81
CA ILE A 704 13.32 44.64 -41.79
C ILE A 704 12.33 45.65 -41.22
N PHE A 705 12.18 45.66 -39.90
CA PHE A 705 11.30 46.60 -39.20
C PHE A 705 12.15 47.59 -38.38
N PRO A 706 12.01 48.91 -38.55
CA PRO A 706 12.76 49.89 -37.75
C PRO A 706 12.54 49.68 -36.24
N ALA A 707 13.61 49.77 -35.45
CA ALA A 707 13.58 49.67 -33.98
C ALA A 707 14.39 50.77 -33.26
N GLY A 708 14.99 51.69 -34.02
CA GLY A 708 15.83 52.80 -33.59
C GLY A 708 16.48 53.46 -34.80
N GLU A 709 17.35 54.44 -34.59
CA GLU A 709 18.07 55.11 -35.70
C GLU A 709 19.06 54.18 -36.41
N THR A 710 19.72 53.30 -35.66
CA THR A 710 20.76 52.38 -36.18
C THR A 710 20.39 50.90 -35.99
N THR A 711 19.25 50.60 -35.39
CA THR A 711 18.80 49.24 -35.09
C THR A 711 17.48 48.91 -35.76
N CYS A 712 17.29 47.63 -36.04
CA CYS A 712 16.07 47.10 -36.62
C CYS A 712 15.75 45.73 -36.03
N LYS A 713 14.45 45.43 -36.02
CA LYS A 713 13.89 44.14 -35.63
C LYS A 713 13.73 43.27 -36.87
N VAL A 714 14.20 42.02 -36.78
CA VAL A 714 14.04 41.02 -37.84
C VAL A 714 13.15 39.86 -37.37
N PRO A 715 12.33 39.25 -38.24
CA PRO A 715 11.44 38.15 -37.84
C PRO A 715 12.21 36.88 -37.49
N ALA A 716 12.17 36.46 -36.22
CA ALA A 716 12.77 35.19 -35.78
C ALA A 716 12.14 33.98 -36.49
N ALA A 717 10.84 34.01 -36.79
CA ALA A 717 10.18 32.97 -37.59
C ALA A 717 10.87 32.76 -38.94
N TRP A 718 11.27 33.84 -39.60
CA TRP A 718 11.93 33.78 -40.90
C TRP A 718 13.34 33.18 -40.76
N LEU A 719 14.11 33.58 -39.73
CA LEU A 719 15.43 33.01 -39.44
C LEU A 719 15.36 31.49 -39.22
N ILE A 720 14.42 31.05 -38.37
CA ILE A 720 14.21 29.63 -38.04
C ILE A 720 13.76 28.83 -39.28
N GLU A 721 12.89 29.41 -40.11
CA GLU A 721 12.47 28.81 -41.38
C GLU A 721 13.65 28.64 -42.35
N GLN A 722 14.52 29.65 -42.48
CA GLN A 722 15.72 29.54 -43.32
C GLN A 722 16.75 28.54 -42.78
N CYS A 723 16.75 28.25 -41.48
CA CYS A 723 17.54 27.17 -40.89
C CYS A 723 16.91 25.77 -41.09
N GLY A 724 15.74 25.68 -41.74
CA GLY A 724 15.12 24.40 -42.11
C GLY A 724 14.31 23.73 -41.01
N PHE A 725 14.01 24.43 -39.90
CA PHE A 725 13.30 23.83 -38.77
C PHE A 725 11.78 23.80 -38.90
N LYS A 726 11.19 24.62 -39.77
CA LYS A 726 9.73 24.70 -39.94
C LYS A 726 9.13 23.34 -40.32
N GLY A 727 8.16 22.87 -39.54
CA GLY A 727 7.52 21.56 -39.75
C GLY A 727 8.34 20.35 -39.28
N THR A 728 9.51 20.55 -38.65
CA THR A 728 10.31 19.44 -38.13
C THR A 728 9.71 18.85 -36.86
N ARG A 729 9.98 17.56 -36.63
CA ARG A 729 9.60 16.84 -35.41
C ARG A 729 10.74 15.95 -34.95
N LYS A 730 11.04 16.00 -33.65
CA LYS A 730 12.03 15.16 -32.99
C LYS A 730 11.42 14.53 -31.75
N GLY A 731 11.12 13.24 -31.82
CA GLY A 731 10.42 12.52 -30.75
C GLY A 731 9.06 13.16 -30.43
N ASN A 732 8.92 13.64 -29.20
CA ASN A 732 7.69 14.23 -28.69
C ASN A 732 7.63 15.77 -28.81
N VAL A 733 8.62 16.41 -29.45
CA VAL A 733 8.64 17.86 -29.68
C VAL A 733 8.81 18.19 -31.17
N GLY A 734 8.48 19.42 -31.56
CA GLY A 734 8.65 19.86 -32.95
C GLY A 734 8.44 21.36 -33.14
N VAL A 735 8.46 21.79 -34.40
CA VAL A 735 8.21 23.17 -34.83
C VAL A 735 6.99 23.17 -35.73
N HIS A 736 6.06 24.11 -35.50
CA HIS A 736 4.83 24.18 -36.28
C HIS A 736 5.09 24.44 -37.77
N ASP A 737 4.29 23.80 -38.63
CA ASP A 737 4.44 23.80 -40.09
C ASP A 737 4.05 25.13 -40.75
N LYS A 738 3.17 25.91 -40.12
CA LYS A 738 2.75 27.24 -40.60
C LYS A 738 3.43 28.41 -39.89
N GLN A 739 4.00 28.18 -38.70
CA GLN A 739 4.57 29.24 -37.89
C GLN A 739 5.83 28.76 -37.16
N ALA A 740 7.01 29.06 -37.73
CA ALA A 740 8.29 28.55 -37.25
C ALA A 740 8.69 29.06 -35.84
N LEU A 741 8.03 30.11 -35.34
CA LEU A 741 8.22 30.59 -33.97
C LEU A 741 7.57 29.68 -32.91
N VAL A 742 6.64 28.82 -33.28
CA VAL A 742 5.86 28.03 -32.32
C VAL A 742 6.47 26.63 -32.20
N LEU A 743 7.01 26.34 -31.01
CA LEU A 743 7.41 24.98 -30.65
C LEU A 743 6.19 24.19 -30.15
N LEU A 744 6.14 22.93 -30.55
CA LEU A 744 5.05 22.00 -30.26
C LEU A 744 5.53 20.93 -29.27
N ALA A 745 4.68 20.64 -28.30
CA ALA A 745 4.80 19.55 -27.34
C ALA A 745 3.66 18.56 -27.58
N TYR A 746 4.02 17.36 -28.03
CA TYR A 746 3.09 16.26 -28.23
C TYR A 746 2.92 15.47 -26.93
N GLU A 747 1.94 14.54 -26.90
CA GLU A 747 1.70 13.70 -25.72
C GLU A 747 2.98 12.94 -25.30
N GLY A 748 3.37 13.12 -24.04
CA GLY A 748 4.59 12.51 -23.48
C GLY A 748 5.85 13.37 -23.60
N ALA A 749 5.77 14.58 -24.16
CA ALA A 749 6.88 15.53 -24.19
C ALA A 749 7.36 15.88 -22.77
N ARG A 750 8.68 16.01 -22.61
CA ARG A 750 9.34 16.51 -21.40
C ARG A 750 9.95 17.89 -21.65
N GLY A 751 10.07 18.70 -20.60
CA GLY A 751 10.65 20.04 -20.70
C GLY A 751 12.07 20.03 -21.27
N GLU A 752 12.88 19.05 -20.87
CA GLU A 752 14.24 18.81 -21.39
C GLU A 752 14.28 18.67 -22.92
N GLU A 753 13.28 18.03 -23.53
CA GLU A 753 13.22 17.84 -24.99
C GLU A 753 12.97 19.17 -25.71
N LEU A 754 12.12 20.04 -25.15
CA LEU A 754 11.86 21.37 -25.69
C LEU A 754 13.08 22.29 -25.55
N ILE A 755 13.81 22.20 -24.43
CA ILE A 755 15.07 22.95 -24.26
C ILE A 755 16.10 22.49 -25.29
N ALA A 756 16.29 21.19 -25.46
CA ALA A 756 17.24 20.67 -26.44
C ALA A 756 16.91 21.14 -27.87
N LEU A 757 15.63 21.11 -28.26
CA LEU A 757 15.19 21.64 -29.55
C LEU A 757 15.41 23.17 -29.65
N SER A 758 15.12 23.90 -28.57
CA SER A 758 15.33 25.35 -28.53
C SER A 758 16.80 25.73 -28.72
N ASP A 759 17.72 25.05 -28.02
CA ASP A 759 19.15 25.31 -28.10
C ASP A 759 19.73 24.95 -29.48
N GLU A 760 19.23 23.89 -30.11
CA GLU A 760 19.61 23.54 -31.48
C GLU A 760 19.19 24.64 -32.48
N ILE A 761 17.96 25.16 -32.35
CA ILE A 761 17.47 26.25 -33.19
C ILE A 761 18.32 27.52 -32.97
N ARG A 762 18.64 27.86 -31.72
CA ARG A 762 19.49 29.01 -31.37
C ARG A 762 20.88 28.87 -31.99
N ALA A 763 21.50 27.69 -31.87
CA ALA A 763 22.81 27.41 -32.44
C ALA A 763 22.81 27.55 -33.96
N ALA A 764 21.80 27.00 -34.64
CA ALA A 764 21.70 27.08 -36.11
C ALA A 764 21.45 28.51 -36.62
N VAL A 765 20.65 29.30 -35.91
CA VAL A 765 20.43 30.72 -36.27
C VAL A 765 21.71 31.53 -36.05
N LYS A 766 22.43 31.27 -34.95
CA LYS A 766 23.73 31.91 -34.69
C LYS A 766 24.77 31.55 -35.73
N GLU A 767 24.88 30.28 -36.09
CA GLU A 767 25.83 29.80 -37.10
C GLU A 767 25.55 30.39 -38.49
N LYS A 768 24.28 30.45 -38.89
CA LYS A 768 23.89 30.88 -40.24
C LYS A 768 23.85 32.40 -40.42
N PHE A 769 23.44 33.14 -39.40
CA PHE A 769 23.16 34.58 -39.52
C PHE A 769 23.97 35.47 -38.57
N ASP A 770 24.76 34.90 -37.67
CA ASP A 770 25.42 35.59 -36.56
C ASP A 770 24.45 36.37 -35.65
N ILE A 771 23.22 35.86 -35.52
CA ILE A 771 22.16 36.45 -34.70
C ILE A 771 21.85 35.54 -33.52
N ASP A 772 21.89 36.09 -32.31
CA ASP A 772 21.38 35.43 -31.12
C ASP A 772 19.87 35.67 -30.97
N ILE A 773 19.10 34.60 -30.78
CA ILE A 773 17.68 34.67 -30.46
C ILE A 773 17.42 34.20 -29.02
N GLU A 774 16.52 34.88 -28.35
CA GLU A 774 16.17 34.66 -26.95
C GLU A 774 14.78 34.03 -26.81
N PRO A 775 14.60 33.06 -25.90
CA PRO A 775 13.27 32.60 -25.53
C PRO A 775 12.39 33.73 -24.96
N GLU A 776 11.13 33.78 -25.41
CA GLU A 776 10.05 34.58 -24.81
C GLU A 776 9.41 33.84 -23.62
N VAL A 777 9.39 32.51 -23.70
CA VAL A 777 8.89 31.59 -22.67
C VAL A 777 9.78 31.63 -21.44
N ASN A 778 9.15 31.68 -20.27
CA ASN A 778 9.88 31.61 -18.99
C ASN A 778 10.19 30.15 -18.65
N ILE A 779 11.48 29.82 -18.70
CA ILE A 779 12.00 28.49 -18.38
C ILE A 779 12.19 28.40 -16.86
N LEU A 780 11.58 27.37 -16.25
CA LEU A 780 11.53 27.15 -14.80
C LEU A 780 12.46 26.05 -14.34
#